data_AF-A0AAW4N604-F1
#
_entry.id   AF-A0AAW4N604-F1
#
_cell.length_a   1.000
_cell.length_b   1.000
_cell.length_c   1.000
_cell.angle_alpha   90.00
_cell.angle_beta   90.00
_cell.angle_gamma   90.00
#
_symmetry.space_group_name_H-M   'P 1'
#
loop_
_entity.id
_entity.type
_entity.pdbx_description
1 polymer ?
#
loop_
_entity_poly.entity_id
_entity_poly.type
_entity_poly.pdbx_seq_one_letter_code
_entity_poly.pdbx_strand_id
1 'polypeptide(L)'
;MGLFKKLFSILQGDSEEKDIENLSGTSNSQETNCCEEKKHQAEKKVKKEVSKTSQEPIREQKEFYTNEIENNDKESVNLEELSLEELEEMQKKLEVDGKKARRRGDKKAEEKLHSEWQNVRYTIWKRQSEKKAEKGAVEKSQKSNSQQPNSHSTQIEDSDKKKVNLEELSLEELEKMQEKLFVDIQKARLREDKEAEKEMYSEWRNVRSAVWIKEREKKAKEETVAKAKAEEVAAKEKAEEEAAAKEKAEEEAANPTLVDSKFANQLTDGGKKKNVILPASVCEIAQWAFEGNKTLERIDMTSCNKLTIIGERAFSGCENLTNIIFPENIEEIGEEAFYECKALASVDLSNCKRLNKIGKNTFSGCENLTNIIFPENIEEIGVLAFSNCEALASVDLSNCKKLDKIGESAFNWCPSLEEVLLPESLSSIGMSAFCSCKIRNIDFSACKLLTKFPANLFNDCKSLEEVVWPPHLKEIGDIAFSCCESLRRVELPDSVEVLGEDIFKWCKLKSLSLPKDIKKLPTLIGLSGEIKSLDMSRCKKLKVLTAPITCSSKTIVFPVGVEEIETAVFKYNKPGQFESIFLPPTIKEVELNYSADDANVYCYAPELENVKDIIEKCACLLVLPQYYDSYLDQAVAEGAEGYLDKIPEDKFYFYDE
;
A
#
# COMPACT_ATOMS: atom_id res chain seq x y z
N MET A 1 3.63 28.90 -21.68
CA MET A 1 5.10 28.79 -21.66
C MET A 1 5.72 30.12 -21.22
N GLY A 2 5.49 30.56 -19.97
CA GLY A 2 5.92 31.91 -19.53
C GLY A 2 5.98 32.17 -18.01
N LEU A 3 5.52 31.23 -17.18
CA LEU A 3 5.50 31.36 -15.71
C LEU A 3 6.12 30.16 -14.97
N PHE A 4 6.95 29.35 -15.65
CA PHE A 4 7.69 28.22 -15.06
C PHE A 4 9.22 28.34 -15.15
N LYS A 5 9.73 29.51 -15.58
CA LYS A 5 11.17 29.81 -15.71
C LYS A 5 11.68 30.84 -14.70
N LYS A 6 10.94 31.09 -13.60
CA LYS A 6 11.24 32.15 -12.62
C LYS A 6 11.41 31.67 -11.18
N LEU A 7 11.68 30.37 -10.98
CA LEU A 7 11.81 29.72 -9.66
C LEU A 7 13.04 28.78 -9.55
N PHE A 8 14.03 28.94 -10.43
CA PHE A 8 15.27 28.13 -10.42
C PHE A 8 16.55 28.99 -10.48
N SER A 9 16.49 30.22 -9.95
CA SER A 9 17.60 31.20 -9.99
C SER A 9 17.85 31.88 -8.64
N ILE A 10 17.52 31.19 -7.54
CA ILE A 10 17.87 31.59 -6.18
C ILE A 10 18.42 30.35 -5.48
N LEU A 11 19.73 30.09 -5.66
CA LEU A 11 20.62 29.32 -4.77
C LEU A 11 22.05 29.16 -5.34
N GLN A 12 22.57 30.15 -6.07
CA GLN A 12 24.02 30.25 -6.35
C GLN A 12 24.49 31.70 -6.25
N GLY A 13 25.52 31.88 -5.42
CA GLY A 13 26.21 33.10 -5.04
C GLY A 13 26.75 32.90 -3.62
N ASP A 14 28.02 33.10 -3.30
CA ASP A 14 29.19 33.47 -4.12
C ASP A 14 30.45 32.86 -3.47
N SER A 15 31.51 32.58 -4.25
CA SER A 15 32.90 32.70 -3.76
C SER A 15 33.94 32.63 -4.90
N GLU A 16 34.45 33.81 -5.23
CA GLU A 16 35.87 34.14 -5.49
C GLU A 16 36.69 33.45 -6.61
N GLU A 17 37.07 34.33 -7.54
CA GLU A 17 38.29 34.42 -8.36
C GLU A 17 39.43 33.40 -8.15
N LYS A 18 39.94 32.87 -9.28
CA LYS A 18 41.36 33.05 -9.67
C LYS A 18 41.58 32.79 -11.16
N ASP A 19 42.33 33.69 -11.80
CA ASP A 19 42.87 33.50 -13.14
C ASP A 19 43.89 32.33 -13.20
N ILE A 20 44.07 31.74 -14.40
CA ILE A 20 45.38 31.61 -15.08
C ILE A 20 45.21 30.94 -16.47
N GLU A 21 45.63 31.69 -17.49
CA GLU A 21 46.26 31.32 -18.78
C GLU A 21 45.93 30.02 -19.56
N ASN A 22 45.62 30.24 -20.84
CA ASN A 22 46.19 29.58 -22.04
C ASN A 22 46.66 28.12 -21.98
N LEU A 23 46.16 27.31 -22.92
CA LEU A 23 47.06 26.65 -23.90
C LEU A 23 46.32 26.22 -25.18
N SER A 24 46.98 26.42 -26.31
CA SER A 24 46.51 26.13 -27.68
C SER A 24 47.17 24.87 -28.26
N GLY A 25 46.45 24.12 -29.10
CA GLY A 25 47.02 23.11 -30.01
C GLY A 25 45.96 22.09 -30.45
N THR A 26 45.52 22.06 -31.72
CA THR A 26 46.12 21.34 -32.87
C THR A 26 46.25 19.82 -32.66
N SER A 27 45.82 18.92 -33.56
CA SER A 27 45.23 19.08 -34.91
C SER A 27 44.79 17.71 -35.49
N ASN A 28 44.08 17.73 -36.63
CA ASN A 28 43.98 16.67 -37.67
C ASN A 28 43.17 15.39 -37.32
N SER A 29 42.03 15.09 -37.97
CA SER A 29 41.75 14.73 -39.40
C SER A 29 41.94 13.22 -39.67
N GLN A 30 41.20 12.51 -40.55
CA GLN A 30 40.49 12.89 -41.80
C GLN A 30 39.23 12.04 -42.08
N GLU A 31 38.27 12.64 -42.80
CA GLU A 31 37.49 12.08 -43.95
C GLU A 31 36.54 10.85 -43.74
N THR A 32 35.40 10.72 -44.42
CA THR A 32 35.05 11.12 -45.81
C THR A 32 33.59 11.60 -46.00
N ASN A 33 33.41 12.64 -46.84
CA ASN A 33 32.52 12.79 -48.03
C ASN A 33 31.22 11.93 -48.17
N CYS A 34 30.12 12.40 -48.79
CA CYS A 34 29.95 13.50 -49.75
C CYS A 34 28.50 14.07 -49.80
N CYS A 35 28.39 15.42 -49.82
CA CYS A 35 27.64 16.32 -50.74
C CYS A 35 26.38 15.82 -51.51
N GLU A 36 25.20 16.51 -51.49
CA GLU A 36 24.82 17.82 -52.13
C GLU A 36 24.56 17.69 -53.68
N GLU A 37 23.65 18.39 -54.40
CA GLU A 37 22.69 19.49 -54.12
C GLU A 37 21.63 19.72 -55.27
N LYS A 38 20.47 20.33 -54.94
CA LYS A 38 19.63 21.34 -55.69
C LYS A 38 18.97 21.14 -57.11
N LYS A 39 17.65 21.43 -57.12
CA LYS A 39 16.86 22.43 -57.96
C LYS A 39 16.03 22.09 -59.23
N HIS A 40 14.74 22.53 -59.15
CA HIS A 40 13.85 23.22 -60.13
C HIS A 40 12.91 22.52 -61.17
N GLN A 41 11.59 22.71 -60.93
CA GLN A 41 10.48 23.18 -61.80
C GLN A 41 9.85 22.36 -62.98
N ALA A 42 8.51 22.42 -62.99
CA ALA A 42 7.53 22.40 -64.11
C ALA A 42 6.80 21.08 -64.53
N GLU A 43 5.48 21.09 -64.29
CA GLU A 43 4.35 20.48 -65.04
C GLU A 43 4.37 19.03 -65.60
N LYS A 44 3.58 18.12 -65.01
CA LYS A 44 2.29 17.61 -65.58
C LYS A 44 1.61 16.48 -64.79
N LYS A 45 0.28 16.66 -64.60
CA LYS A 45 -0.83 15.68 -64.52
C LYS A 45 -0.59 14.17 -64.21
N VAL A 46 -1.28 13.74 -63.15
CA VAL A 46 -2.23 12.59 -63.05
C VAL A 46 -1.78 11.26 -62.41
N LYS A 47 -2.59 10.88 -61.38
CA LYS A 47 -2.90 9.55 -60.79
C LYS A 47 -2.04 8.95 -59.65
N LYS A 48 -2.72 8.92 -58.48
CA LYS A 48 -2.92 7.81 -57.52
C LYS A 48 -1.82 7.45 -56.50
N GLU A 49 -2.30 7.30 -55.25
CA GLU A 49 -1.78 6.46 -54.15
C GLU A 49 -0.41 6.86 -53.53
N VAL A 50 -0.10 6.66 -52.25
CA VAL A 50 -0.89 6.49 -51.00
C VAL A 50 0.03 6.85 -49.80
N SER A 51 -0.54 7.20 -48.64
CA SER A 51 0.09 7.21 -47.29
C SER A 51 0.91 8.41 -46.76
N LYS A 52 0.58 8.73 -45.49
CA LYS A 52 1.42 9.00 -44.30
C LYS A 52 2.20 10.33 -44.08
N THR A 53 1.96 10.84 -42.86
CA THR A 53 2.88 11.48 -41.89
C THR A 53 3.39 12.92 -42.09
N SER A 54 2.71 13.84 -41.39
CA SER A 54 3.25 14.77 -40.38
C SER A 54 4.45 15.69 -40.71
N GLN A 55 4.22 17.01 -40.61
CA GLN A 55 4.89 17.84 -39.59
C GLN A 55 4.11 19.15 -39.32
N GLU A 56 3.93 19.45 -38.04
CA GLU A 56 3.51 20.75 -37.46
C GLU A 56 4.73 21.71 -37.38
N PRO A 57 4.63 23.04 -37.05
CA PRO A 57 3.72 23.59 -36.03
C PRO A 57 3.14 25.05 -36.17
N ILE A 58 1.99 25.23 -35.51
CA ILE A 58 1.60 26.37 -34.62
C ILE A 58 1.20 27.75 -35.22
N ARG A 59 -0.13 28.03 -35.09
CA ARG A 59 -0.84 29.28 -34.66
C ARG A 59 -0.68 30.57 -35.48
N GLU A 60 -1.66 31.47 -35.58
CA GLU A 60 -3.06 31.60 -35.08
C GLU A 60 -3.77 32.65 -36.00
N GLN A 61 -5.10 32.82 -36.11
CA GLN A 61 -6.28 32.22 -35.45
C GLN A 61 -7.23 31.58 -36.50
N LYS A 62 -8.56 31.86 -36.49
CA LYS A 62 -9.54 31.39 -37.49
C LYS A 62 -10.73 32.35 -37.68
N GLU A 63 -11.19 32.46 -38.92
CA GLU A 63 -12.50 32.97 -39.34
C GLU A 63 -13.32 31.85 -40.03
N PHE A 64 -14.65 32.06 -40.08
CA PHE A 64 -15.58 31.68 -41.18
C PHE A 64 -15.94 30.21 -41.54
N TYR A 65 -17.27 29.99 -41.55
CA TYR A 65 -18.12 29.41 -42.61
C TYR A 65 -18.31 27.88 -42.87
N THR A 66 -19.62 27.54 -42.95
CA THR A 66 -20.35 26.63 -43.86
C THR A 66 -20.16 25.10 -43.90
N ASN A 67 -21.34 24.46 -43.92
CA ASN A 67 -21.81 23.31 -44.73
C ASN A 67 -21.08 21.95 -44.68
N GLU A 68 -21.86 20.96 -44.19
CA GLU A 68 -22.11 19.64 -44.77
C GLU A 68 -20.98 18.86 -45.46
N ILE A 69 -20.69 17.67 -44.92
CA ILE A 69 -20.78 16.38 -45.65
C ILE A 69 -21.00 15.24 -44.63
N GLU A 70 -21.47 14.12 -45.15
CA GLU A 70 -21.98 12.92 -44.46
C GLU A 70 -20.92 12.10 -43.69
N ASN A 71 -21.41 11.15 -42.88
CA ASN A 71 -20.72 9.96 -42.36
C ASN A 71 -19.47 10.17 -41.48
N ASN A 72 -19.66 10.18 -40.15
CA ASN A 72 -19.33 9.02 -39.31
C ASN A 72 -19.66 9.28 -37.83
N ASP A 73 -19.71 8.17 -37.09
CA ASP A 73 -19.93 7.96 -35.66
C ASP A 73 -19.72 9.16 -34.72
N LYS A 74 -20.69 9.38 -33.83
CA LYS A 74 -20.55 10.32 -32.71
C LYS A 74 -20.85 9.66 -31.38
N GLU A 75 -19.88 9.86 -30.48
CA GLU A 75 -19.86 9.42 -29.10
C GLU A 75 -21.13 9.83 -28.33
N SER A 76 -21.62 8.94 -27.48
CA SER A 76 -22.61 9.29 -26.46
C SER A 76 -21.94 10.17 -25.41
N VAL A 77 -22.38 11.42 -25.27
CA VAL A 77 -21.93 12.32 -24.20
C VAL A 77 -22.24 11.68 -22.83
N ASN A 78 -21.22 11.43 -22.01
CA ASN A 78 -21.42 10.91 -20.67
C ASN A 78 -22.06 12.00 -19.78
N LEU A 79 -23.35 11.82 -19.45
CA LEU A 79 -24.09 12.76 -18.62
C LEU A 79 -23.65 12.77 -17.14
N GLU A 80 -22.82 11.80 -16.73
CA GLU A 80 -22.37 11.66 -15.34
C GLU A 80 -21.14 12.55 -15.03
N GLU A 81 -20.41 13.02 -16.04
CA GLU A 81 -19.18 13.83 -15.86
C GLU A 81 -19.43 15.36 -15.90
N LEU A 82 -20.55 15.81 -16.48
CA LEU A 82 -20.90 17.23 -16.60
C LEU A 82 -21.31 17.84 -15.25
N SER A 83 -21.12 19.15 -15.07
CA SER A 83 -21.61 19.89 -13.88
C SER A 83 -23.13 20.16 -13.95
N LEU A 84 -23.74 20.59 -12.84
CA LEU A 84 -25.17 20.91 -12.80
C LEU A 84 -25.53 22.12 -13.68
N GLU A 85 -24.65 23.11 -13.77
CA GLU A 85 -24.86 24.33 -14.56
C GLU A 85 -24.78 24.03 -16.07
N GLU A 86 -23.81 23.21 -16.48
CA GLU A 86 -23.69 22.73 -17.87
C GLU A 86 -24.89 21.86 -18.30
N LEU A 87 -25.40 21.00 -17.40
CA LEU A 87 -26.62 20.24 -17.65
C LEU A 87 -27.84 21.16 -17.85
N GLU A 88 -28.01 22.20 -17.02
CA GLU A 88 -29.11 23.16 -17.14
C GLU A 88 -29.01 24.03 -18.40
N GLU A 89 -27.80 24.40 -18.85
CA GLU A 89 -27.60 25.08 -20.14
C GLU A 89 -27.90 24.15 -21.32
N MET A 90 -27.41 22.92 -21.28
CA MET A 90 -27.71 21.89 -22.30
C MET A 90 -29.21 21.60 -22.39
N GLN A 91 -29.92 21.55 -21.24
CA GLN A 91 -31.39 21.42 -21.22
C GLN A 91 -32.08 22.58 -21.95
N LYS A 92 -31.67 23.83 -21.69
CA LYS A 92 -32.24 25.02 -22.39
C LYS A 92 -31.97 24.97 -23.90
N LYS A 93 -30.77 24.56 -24.30
CA LYS A 93 -30.37 24.44 -25.71
C LYS A 93 -31.20 23.39 -26.45
N LEU A 94 -31.32 22.18 -25.89
CA LEU A 94 -32.16 21.11 -26.42
C LEU A 94 -33.64 21.52 -26.52
N GLU A 95 -34.16 22.30 -25.56
CA GLU A 95 -35.53 22.82 -25.63
C GLU A 95 -35.74 23.82 -26.77
N VAL A 96 -34.76 24.70 -27.01
CA VAL A 96 -34.79 25.66 -28.13
C VAL A 96 -34.67 24.94 -29.47
N ASP A 97 -33.78 23.95 -29.59
CA ASP A 97 -33.55 23.24 -30.84
C ASP A 97 -34.70 22.25 -31.16
N GLY A 98 -35.31 21.62 -30.16
CA GLY A 98 -36.57 20.88 -30.32
C GLY A 98 -37.72 21.78 -30.81
N LYS A 99 -37.86 23.00 -30.25
CA LYS A 99 -38.83 24.00 -30.76
C LYS A 99 -38.52 24.46 -32.20
N LYS A 100 -37.24 24.48 -32.62
CA LYS A 100 -36.87 24.74 -34.03
C LYS A 100 -37.21 23.54 -34.93
N ALA A 101 -36.94 22.30 -34.52
CA ALA A 101 -37.30 21.10 -35.26
C ALA A 101 -38.81 21.03 -35.53
N ARG A 102 -39.62 21.25 -34.49
CA ARG A 102 -41.09 21.33 -34.59
C ARG A 102 -41.58 22.37 -35.59
N ARG A 103 -40.95 23.57 -35.62
CA ARG A 103 -41.28 24.64 -36.58
C ARG A 103 -40.91 24.30 -38.03
N ARG A 104 -39.98 23.36 -38.25
CA ARG A 104 -39.59 22.85 -39.58
C ARG A 104 -40.39 21.60 -40.00
N GLY A 105 -41.19 21.02 -39.10
CA GLY A 105 -41.96 19.80 -39.35
C GLY A 105 -41.16 18.49 -39.24
N ASP A 106 -39.91 18.54 -38.79
CA ASP A 106 -39.06 17.35 -38.64
C ASP A 106 -39.37 16.60 -37.33
N LYS A 107 -40.35 15.69 -37.41
CA LYS A 107 -40.78 14.87 -36.27
C LYS A 107 -39.67 13.96 -35.73
N LYS A 108 -38.79 13.44 -36.61
CA LYS A 108 -37.76 12.47 -36.20
C LYS A 108 -36.63 13.15 -35.43
N ALA A 109 -36.26 14.37 -35.82
CA ALA A 109 -35.38 15.21 -35.02
C ALA A 109 -36.06 15.70 -33.73
N GLU A 110 -37.35 16.07 -33.77
CA GLU A 110 -38.11 16.48 -32.58
C GLU A 110 -38.18 15.36 -31.53
N GLU A 111 -38.49 14.12 -31.92
CA GLU A 111 -38.53 12.96 -31.03
C GLU A 111 -37.16 12.64 -30.42
N LYS A 112 -36.08 12.66 -31.23
CA LYS A 112 -34.72 12.42 -30.74
C LYS A 112 -34.28 13.49 -29.74
N LEU A 113 -34.44 14.77 -30.09
CA LEU A 113 -34.10 15.91 -29.22
C LEU A 113 -34.97 15.91 -27.95
N HIS A 114 -36.23 15.46 -28.03
CA HIS A 114 -37.08 15.33 -26.84
C HIS A 114 -36.60 14.19 -25.91
N SER A 115 -36.16 13.06 -26.46
CA SER A 115 -35.57 11.96 -25.68
C SER A 115 -34.29 12.38 -24.98
N GLU A 116 -33.39 13.07 -25.68
CA GLU A 116 -32.16 13.63 -25.11
C GLU A 116 -32.47 14.67 -24.01
N TRP A 117 -33.43 15.56 -24.26
CA TRP A 117 -33.90 16.54 -23.27
C TRP A 117 -34.50 15.89 -22.02
N GLN A 118 -35.26 14.79 -22.16
CA GLN A 118 -35.79 14.06 -21.01
C GLN A 118 -34.68 13.41 -20.18
N ASN A 119 -33.65 12.83 -20.82
CA ASN A 119 -32.50 12.25 -20.13
C ASN A 119 -31.73 13.33 -19.34
N VAL A 120 -31.38 14.45 -19.97
CA VAL A 120 -30.70 15.58 -19.30
C VAL A 120 -31.54 16.13 -18.14
N ARG A 121 -32.85 16.31 -18.35
CA ARG A 121 -33.78 16.77 -17.30
C ARG A 121 -33.88 15.79 -16.12
N TYR A 122 -33.85 14.49 -16.38
CA TYR A 122 -33.83 13.47 -15.33
C TYR A 122 -32.54 13.50 -14.51
N THR A 123 -31.37 13.65 -15.15
CA THR A 123 -30.08 13.79 -14.46
C THR A 123 -30.02 15.03 -13.57
N ILE A 124 -30.55 16.17 -14.03
CA ILE A 124 -30.68 17.39 -13.22
C ILE A 124 -31.58 17.13 -12.00
N TRP A 125 -32.76 16.52 -12.22
CA TRP A 125 -33.70 16.22 -11.14
C TRP A 125 -33.09 15.26 -10.10
N LYS A 126 -32.42 14.19 -10.54
CA LYS A 126 -31.72 13.22 -9.67
C LYS A 126 -30.73 13.95 -8.75
N ARG A 127 -29.82 14.75 -9.32
CA ARG A 127 -28.80 15.50 -8.56
C ARG A 127 -29.36 16.58 -7.65
N GLN A 128 -30.44 17.26 -8.06
CA GLN A 128 -31.16 18.20 -7.20
C GLN A 128 -31.92 17.50 -6.07
N SER A 129 -32.33 16.23 -6.25
CA SER A 129 -32.93 15.41 -5.18
C SER A 129 -31.89 14.88 -4.20
N GLU A 130 -30.73 14.44 -4.68
CA GLU A 130 -29.60 13.98 -3.85
C GLU A 130 -29.10 15.10 -2.94
N LYS A 131 -28.85 16.31 -3.48
CA LYS A 131 -28.50 17.51 -2.69
C LYS A 131 -29.58 17.95 -1.69
N LYS A 132 -30.84 17.54 -1.86
CA LYS A 132 -31.91 17.75 -0.86
C LYS A 132 -31.95 16.65 0.20
N ALA A 133 -31.67 15.40 -0.19
CA ALA A 133 -31.56 14.28 0.73
C ALA A 133 -30.39 14.46 1.71
N GLU A 134 -29.22 14.89 1.23
CA GLU A 134 -28.06 15.22 2.07
C GLU A 134 -28.39 16.29 3.11
N LYS A 135 -29.03 17.40 2.70
CA LYS A 135 -29.46 18.46 3.63
C LYS A 135 -30.49 17.95 4.64
N GLY A 136 -31.44 17.11 4.23
CA GLY A 136 -32.43 16.50 5.12
C GLY A 136 -31.86 15.44 6.07
N ALA A 137 -30.73 14.81 5.73
CA ALA A 137 -30.02 13.89 6.61
C ALA A 137 -29.26 14.64 7.73
N VAL A 138 -28.66 15.78 7.40
CA VAL A 138 -27.95 16.66 8.36
C VAL A 138 -28.90 17.29 9.39
N GLU A 139 -30.15 17.61 9.02
CA GLU A 139 -31.14 18.13 9.96
C GLU A 139 -31.77 17.04 10.86
N LYS A 140 -31.74 15.76 10.46
CA LYS A 140 -32.27 14.64 11.26
C LYS A 140 -31.30 14.09 12.30
N SER A 141 -29.99 14.26 12.12
CA SER A 141 -28.98 13.80 13.09
C SER A 141 -28.92 14.65 14.38
N GLN A 142 -29.54 15.84 14.40
CA GLN A 142 -29.60 16.71 15.58
C GLN A 142 -30.88 16.57 16.45
N LYS A 143 -31.80 15.67 16.10
CA LYS A 143 -33.02 15.40 16.91
C LYS A 143 -33.31 13.90 17.06
N SER A 144 -32.46 13.21 17.81
CA SER A 144 -32.78 11.89 18.37
C SER A 144 -32.41 11.81 19.85
N ASN A 145 -33.35 12.20 20.72
CA ASN A 145 -33.37 11.73 22.09
C ASN A 145 -34.81 11.65 22.62
N SER A 146 -35.06 10.68 23.50
CA SER A 146 -36.33 10.31 24.15
C SER A 146 -37.46 9.68 23.31
N GLN A 147 -37.64 8.37 23.60
CA GLN A 147 -38.89 7.70 24.00
C GLN A 147 -39.92 7.15 22.99
N GLN A 148 -40.55 6.06 23.47
CA GLN A 148 -41.45 5.11 22.81
C GLN A 148 -42.88 5.65 22.59
N PRO A 149 -43.69 4.99 21.74
CA PRO A 149 -44.98 5.51 21.31
C PRO A 149 -46.05 5.32 22.37
N ASN A 150 -47.01 6.25 22.42
CA ASN A 150 -48.30 5.99 23.05
C ASN A 150 -49.43 6.53 22.16
N SER A 151 -50.45 5.70 21.99
CA SER A 151 -51.68 6.02 21.25
C SER A 151 -52.48 7.10 21.98
N HIS A 152 -53.13 8.01 21.23
CA HIS A 152 -54.53 8.37 21.47
C HIS A 152 -55.17 8.99 20.23
N SER A 153 -56.45 8.68 20.05
CA SER A 153 -57.31 9.18 18.96
C SER A 153 -57.87 10.57 19.26
N THR A 154 -58.05 11.38 18.23
CA THR A 154 -59.13 12.37 18.18
C THR A 154 -59.82 12.29 16.83
N GLN A 155 -61.12 12.03 16.84
CA GLN A 155 -61.98 12.01 15.66
C GLN A 155 -62.22 13.44 15.17
N ILE A 156 -62.26 13.60 13.84
CA ILE A 156 -63.13 14.58 13.18
C ILE A 156 -63.86 13.78 12.11
N GLU A 157 -65.18 13.95 12.04
CA GLU A 157 -66.08 13.09 11.26
C GLU A 157 -65.97 13.27 9.75
N ASP A 158 -66.44 12.25 9.04
CA ASP A 158 -66.32 12.08 7.60
C ASP A 158 -67.04 13.14 6.74
N SER A 159 -66.45 13.40 5.58
CA SER A 159 -67.22 13.43 4.33
C SER A 159 -66.50 12.54 3.31
N ASP A 160 -67.23 11.59 2.71
CA ASP A 160 -66.68 10.42 2.03
C ASP A 160 -65.76 10.71 0.83
N LYS A 161 -64.44 10.58 1.03
CA LYS A 161 -63.47 10.18 0.00
C LYS A 161 -62.38 9.28 0.59
N LYS A 162 -62.61 7.95 0.58
CA LYS A 162 -61.56 6.96 0.88
C LYS A 162 -60.41 7.08 -0.14
N LYS A 163 -59.28 7.66 0.26
CA LYS A 163 -58.02 7.56 -0.49
C LYS A 163 -57.55 6.11 -0.50
N VAL A 164 -57.55 5.49 -1.67
CA VAL A 164 -57.02 4.14 -1.88
C VAL A 164 -55.50 4.18 -1.79
N ASN A 165 -54.88 3.28 -1.00
CA ASN A 165 -53.43 3.13 -1.00
C ASN A 165 -53.00 2.41 -2.28
N LEU A 166 -52.25 3.08 -3.15
CA LEU A 166 -51.86 2.55 -4.47
C LEU A 166 -50.65 1.60 -4.40
N GLU A 167 -49.92 1.57 -3.29
CA GLU A 167 -48.68 0.77 -3.16
C GLU A 167 -48.97 -0.72 -2.90
N GLU A 168 -50.10 -1.01 -2.24
CA GLU A 168 -50.56 -2.36 -1.84
C GLU A 168 -51.27 -3.12 -2.97
N LEU A 169 -51.69 -2.44 -4.03
CA LEU A 169 -52.42 -3.04 -5.15
C LEU A 169 -51.50 -3.83 -6.10
N SER A 170 -52.05 -4.89 -6.70
CA SER A 170 -51.38 -5.62 -7.78
C SER A 170 -51.34 -4.81 -9.08
N LEU A 171 -50.42 -5.18 -9.98
CA LEU A 171 -50.29 -4.54 -11.29
C LEU A 171 -51.60 -4.59 -12.09
N GLU A 172 -52.28 -5.75 -12.12
CA GLU A 172 -53.55 -5.92 -12.84
C GLU A 172 -54.70 -5.08 -12.25
N GLU A 173 -54.71 -4.84 -10.94
CA GLU A 173 -55.71 -3.97 -10.29
C GLU A 173 -55.45 -2.50 -10.63
N LEU A 174 -54.19 -2.07 -10.60
CA LEU A 174 -53.79 -0.71 -10.99
C LEU A 174 -54.07 -0.43 -12.47
N GLU A 175 -53.82 -1.38 -13.37
CA GLU A 175 -54.16 -1.29 -14.79
C GLU A 175 -55.67 -1.11 -15.00
N LYS A 176 -56.50 -1.97 -14.37
CA LYS A 176 -57.98 -1.85 -14.42
C LYS A 176 -58.48 -0.52 -13.85
N MET A 177 -57.87 -0.01 -12.78
CA MET A 177 -58.16 1.32 -12.24
C MET A 177 -57.77 2.44 -13.22
N GLN A 178 -56.63 2.31 -13.90
CA GLN A 178 -56.15 3.27 -14.91
C GLN A 178 -57.10 3.33 -16.11
N GLU A 179 -57.57 2.19 -16.62
CA GLU A 179 -58.54 2.13 -17.73
C GLU A 179 -59.88 2.77 -17.34
N LYS A 180 -60.41 2.42 -16.16
CA LYS A 180 -61.68 2.97 -15.66
C LYS A 180 -61.61 4.49 -15.52
N LEU A 181 -60.57 5.00 -14.85
CA LEU A 181 -60.35 6.45 -14.70
C LEU A 181 -60.20 7.14 -16.06
N PHE A 182 -59.50 6.54 -17.02
CA PHE A 182 -59.37 7.09 -18.37
C PHE A 182 -60.74 7.26 -19.07
N VAL A 183 -61.60 6.24 -18.98
CA VAL A 183 -62.95 6.27 -19.54
C VAL A 183 -63.84 7.32 -18.84
N ASP A 184 -63.77 7.42 -17.51
CA ASP A 184 -64.59 8.35 -16.75
C ASP A 184 -64.15 9.82 -16.94
N ILE A 185 -62.85 10.08 -17.18
CA ILE A 185 -62.34 11.39 -17.63
C ILE A 185 -62.97 11.79 -18.97
N GLN A 186 -63.09 10.89 -19.95
CA GLN A 186 -63.75 11.23 -21.24
C GLN A 186 -65.23 11.58 -21.04
N LYS A 187 -65.93 10.89 -20.12
CA LYS A 187 -67.33 11.20 -19.76
C LYS A 187 -67.47 12.53 -19.01
N ALA A 188 -66.50 12.93 -18.19
CA ALA A 188 -66.48 14.25 -17.55
C ALA A 188 -66.31 15.35 -18.60
N ARG A 189 -65.35 15.19 -19.52
CA ARG A 189 -65.09 16.11 -20.64
C ARG A 189 -66.31 16.31 -21.55
N LEU A 190 -67.04 15.23 -21.87
CA LEU A 190 -68.29 15.27 -22.65
C LEU A 190 -69.44 16.02 -21.96
N ARG A 191 -69.37 16.21 -20.64
CA ARG A 191 -70.35 16.97 -19.83
C ARG A 191 -69.89 18.40 -19.51
N GLU A 192 -68.75 18.82 -20.09
CA GLU A 192 -68.06 20.09 -19.83
C GLU A 192 -67.70 20.36 -18.36
N ASP A 193 -67.70 19.33 -17.51
CA ASP A 193 -67.32 19.40 -16.10
C ASP A 193 -65.79 19.41 -15.94
N LYS A 194 -65.23 20.62 -16.06
CA LYS A 194 -63.78 20.86 -16.01
C LYS A 194 -63.16 20.62 -14.62
N GLU A 195 -63.96 20.61 -13.56
CA GLU A 195 -63.46 20.44 -12.20
C GLU A 195 -63.34 18.95 -11.86
N ALA A 196 -64.37 18.16 -12.16
CA ALA A 196 -64.30 16.70 -12.10
C ALA A 196 -63.25 16.13 -13.08
N GLU A 197 -63.15 16.66 -14.31
CA GLU A 197 -62.12 16.23 -15.27
C GLU A 197 -60.70 16.42 -14.69
N LYS A 198 -60.45 17.56 -14.03
CA LYS A 198 -59.14 17.90 -13.47
C LYS A 198 -58.79 17.04 -12.23
N GLU A 199 -59.76 16.75 -11.36
CA GLU A 199 -59.56 15.88 -10.21
C GLU A 199 -59.27 14.43 -10.67
N MET A 200 -60.12 13.88 -11.55
CA MET A 200 -59.93 12.52 -12.09
C MET A 200 -58.62 12.36 -12.86
N TYR A 201 -58.19 13.38 -13.62
CA TYR A 201 -56.92 13.35 -14.33
C TYR A 201 -55.70 13.36 -13.39
N SER A 202 -55.83 13.97 -12.21
CA SER A 202 -54.81 13.91 -11.16
C SER A 202 -54.71 12.50 -10.57
N GLU A 203 -55.84 11.86 -10.26
CA GLU A 203 -55.86 10.48 -9.75
C GLU A 203 -55.32 9.48 -10.79
N TRP A 204 -55.77 9.60 -12.05
CA TRP A 204 -55.28 8.78 -13.16
C TRP A 204 -53.77 8.87 -13.35
N ARG A 205 -53.19 10.07 -13.19
CA ARG A 205 -51.74 10.27 -13.26
C ARG A 205 -51.01 9.54 -12.14
N ASN A 206 -51.54 9.53 -10.92
CA ASN A 206 -50.96 8.82 -9.79
C ASN A 206 -51.03 7.30 -9.98
N VAL A 207 -52.19 6.77 -10.39
CA VAL A 207 -52.35 5.34 -10.71
C VAL A 207 -51.39 4.91 -11.82
N ARG A 208 -51.28 5.70 -12.90
CA ARG A 208 -50.36 5.44 -14.01
C ARG A 208 -48.88 5.45 -13.59
N SER A 209 -48.50 6.29 -12.63
CA SER A 209 -47.16 6.25 -12.05
C SER A 209 -46.91 4.98 -11.24
N ALA A 210 -47.91 4.47 -10.51
CA ALA A 210 -47.80 3.21 -9.76
C ALA A 210 -47.70 1.99 -10.70
N VAL A 211 -48.50 1.93 -11.78
CA VAL A 211 -48.40 0.91 -12.85
C VAL A 211 -46.96 0.84 -13.38
N TRP A 212 -46.41 2.00 -13.80
CA TRP A 212 -45.07 2.08 -14.39
C TRP A 212 -43.94 1.61 -13.45
N ILE A 213 -44.09 1.83 -12.13
CA ILE A 213 -43.15 1.32 -11.12
C ILE A 213 -43.23 -0.20 -11.04
N LYS A 214 -44.44 -0.77 -10.89
CA LYS A 214 -44.65 -2.23 -10.80
C LYS A 214 -44.22 -2.96 -12.08
N GLU A 215 -44.44 -2.39 -13.26
CA GLU A 215 -43.92 -2.92 -14.55
C GLU A 215 -42.38 -3.00 -14.54
N ARG A 216 -41.69 -1.96 -14.06
CA ARG A 216 -40.22 -1.94 -13.95
C ARG A 216 -39.69 -2.94 -12.93
N GLU A 217 -40.34 -3.06 -11.77
CA GLU A 217 -39.98 -4.07 -10.76
C GLU A 217 -40.12 -5.50 -11.30
N LYS A 218 -41.18 -5.78 -12.07
CA LYS A 218 -41.37 -7.07 -12.74
C LYS A 218 -40.23 -7.34 -13.73
N LYS A 219 -39.93 -6.36 -14.60
CA LYS A 219 -38.87 -6.52 -15.62
C LYS A 219 -37.48 -6.72 -15.00
N ALA A 220 -37.15 -6.00 -13.92
CA ALA A 220 -35.88 -6.19 -13.20
C ALA A 220 -35.75 -7.60 -12.57
N LYS A 221 -36.86 -8.18 -12.10
CA LYS A 221 -36.89 -9.57 -11.61
C LYS A 221 -36.70 -10.60 -12.75
N GLU A 222 -37.25 -10.32 -13.93
CA GLU A 222 -37.05 -11.16 -15.12
C GLU A 222 -35.60 -11.08 -15.64
N GLU A 223 -35.01 -9.89 -15.68
CA GLU A 223 -33.60 -9.67 -16.09
C GLU A 223 -32.59 -10.31 -15.12
N THR A 224 -32.83 -10.28 -13.80
CA THR A 224 -31.97 -10.94 -12.80
C THR A 224 -32.04 -12.47 -12.87
N VAL A 225 -33.22 -13.05 -13.08
CA VAL A 225 -33.36 -14.51 -13.30
C VAL A 225 -32.73 -14.94 -14.63
N ALA A 226 -32.80 -14.11 -15.68
CA ALA A 226 -32.11 -14.38 -16.94
C ALA A 226 -30.58 -14.38 -16.78
N LYS A 227 -30.02 -13.42 -16.03
CA LYS A 227 -28.57 -13.36 -15.75
C LYS A 227 -28.08 -14.59 -14.99
N ALA A 228 -28.77 -15.01 -13.94
CA ALA A 228 -28.39 -16.20 -13.16
C ALA A 228 -28.40 -17.49 -14.00
N LYS A 229 -29.36 -17.63 -14.93
CA LYS A 229 -29.38 -18.77 -15.87
C LYS A 229 -28.25 -18.73 -16.89
N ALA A 230 -27.86 -17.55 -17.37
CA ALA A 230 -26.73 -17.42 -18.28
C ALA A 230 -25.40 -17.79 -17.59
N GLU A 231 -25.22 -17.39 -16.33
CA GLU A 231 -24.06 -17.76 -15.51
C GLU A 231 -24.00 -19.29 -15.25
N GLU A 232 -25.15 -19.95 -15.01
CA GLU A 232 -25.22 -21.41 -14.85
C GLU A 232 -24.90 -22.17 -16.14
N VAL A 233 -25.37 -21.68 -17.30
CA VAL A 233 -25.08 -22.31 -18.61
C VAL A 233 -23.60 -22.18 -18.95
N ALA A 234 -23.00 -20.98 -18.79
CA ALA A 234 -21.58 -20.77 -19.04
C ALA A 234 -20.68 -21.62 -18.13
N ALA A 235 -21.09 -21.85 -16.88
CA ALA A 235 -20.37 -22.75 -15.97
C ALA A 235 -20.43 -24.22 -16.40
N LYS A 236 -21.55 -24.66 -16.99
CA LYS A 236 -21.70 -26.03 -17.53
C LYS A 236 -20.89 -26.24 -18.81
N GLU A 237 -20.94 -25.30 -19.75
CA GLU A 237 -20.17 -25.36 -20.99
C GLU A 237 -18.65 -25.43 -20.70
N LYS A 238 -18.16 -24.60 -19.77
CA LYS A 238 -16.75 -24.64 -19.33
C LYS A 238 -16.36 -25.99 -18.70
N ALA A 239 -17.24 -26.58 -17.89
CA ALA A 239 -16.98 -27.87 -17.25
C ALA A 239 -16.98 -29.04 -18.24
N GLU A 240 -17.81 -29.01 -19.29
CA GLU A 240 -17.77 -30.00 -20.38
C GLU A 240 -16.51 -29.86 -21.24
N GLU A 241 -16.06 -28.63 -21.52
CA GLU A 241 -14.81 -28.38 -22.25
C GLU A 241 -13.58 -28.86 -21.45
N GLU A 242 -13.52 -28.58 -20.14
CA GLU A 242 -12.48 -29.07 -19.23
C GLU A 242 -12.49 -30.61 -19.12
N ALA A 243 -13.66 -31.24 -19.08
CA ALA A 243 -13.79 -32.70 -19.04
C ALA A 243 -13.31 -33.38 -20.34
N ALA A 244 -13.71 -32.84 -21.50
CA ALA A 244 -13.28 -33.37 -22.80
C ALA A 244 -11.78 -33.17 -23.05
N ALA A 245 -11.22 -32.04 -22.61
CA ALA A 245 -9.77 -31.81 -22.62
C ALA A 245 -9.02 -32.81 -21.74
N LYS A 246 -9.57 -33.15 -20.57
CA LYS A 246 -9.00 -34.11 -19.63
C LYS A 246 -9.01 -35.55 -20.16
N GLU A 247 -10.12 -36.01 -20.74
CA GLU A 247 -10.23 -37.36 -21.33
C GLU A 247 -9.20 -37.55 -22.46
N LYS A 248 -9.06 -36.55 -23.34
CA LYS A 248 -8.04 -36.56 -24.41
C LYS A 248 -6.60 -36.49 -23.86
N ALA A 249 -6.36 -35.70 -22.82
CA ALA A 249 -5.05 -35.62 -22.16
C ALA A 249 -4.67 -36.94 -21.47
N GLU A 250 -5.63 -37.69 -20.92
CA GLU A 250 -5.39 -39.01 -20.32
C GLU A 250 -5.01 -40.07 -21.37
N GLU A 251 -5.56 -40.00 -22.59
CA GLU A 251 -5.19 -40.89 -23.72
C GLU A 251 -3.78 -40.57 -24.29
N GLU A 252 -3.43 -39.28 -24.44
CA GLU A 252 -2.08 -38.87 -24.90
C GLU A 252 -0.97 -39.14 -23.86
N ALA A 253 -1.31 -39.19 -22.57
CA ALA A 253 -0.35 -39.34 -21.47
C ALA A 253 0.10 -40.80 -21.18
N ALA A 254 -0.02 -41.71 -22.14
CA ALA A 254 0.40 -43.11 -22.02
C ALA A 254 1.93 -43.29 -21.94
N ASN A 255 2.72 -42.35 -22.47
CA ASN A 255 4.18 -42.31 -22.35
C ASN A 255 4.63 -41.04 -21.59
N PRO A 256 4.99 -41.13 -20.30
CA PRO A 256 5.47 -39.96 -19.56
C PRO A 256 6.74 -39.38 -20.20
N THR A 257 6.77 -38.06 -20.37
CA THR A 257 7.81 -37.34 -21.11
C THR A 257 8.59 -36.42 -20.17
N LEU A 258 9.91 -36.63 -20.10
CA LEU A 258 10.86 -35.72 -19.46
C LEU A 258 11.26 -34.62 -20.45
N VAL A 259 11.15 -33.35 -20.04
CA VAL A 259 11.67 -32.22 -20.82
C VAL A 259 13.12 -31.95 -20.41
N ASP A 260 14.05 -32.64 -21.06
CA ASP A 260 15.48 -32.31 -21.00
C ASP A 260 15.81 -31.09 -21.88
N SER A 261 17.06 -30.59 -21.80
CA SER A 261 17.50 -29.44 -22.60
C SER A 261 17.49 -29.70 -24.11
N LYS A 262 17.61 -30.97 -24.54
CA LYS A 262 17.53 -31.33 -25.96
C LYS A 262 16.09 -31.31 -26.47
N PHE A 263 15.11 -31.69 -25.65
CA PHE A 263 13.69 -31.62 -25.99
C PHE A 263 13.15 -30.19 -25.87
N ALA A 264 13.55 -29.44 -24.85
CA ALA A 264 13.28 -28.00 -24.74
C ALA A 264 13.79 -27.21 -25.97
N ASN A 265 14.99 -27.53 -26.46
CA ASN A 265 15.53 -26.93 -27.69
C ASN A 265 14.71 -27.30 -28.96
N GLN A 266 14.10 -28.48 -29.01
CA GLN A 266 13.17 -28.86 -30.08
C GLN A 266 11.82 -28.12 -29.96
N LEU A 267 11.26 -28.05 -28.75
CA LEU A 267 10.00 -27.34 -28.45
C LEU A 267 10.08 -25.84 -28.80
N THR A 268 11.29 -25.27 -28.72
CA THR A 268 11.59 -23.86 -29.00
C THR A 268 12.11 -23.58 -30.43
N ASP A 269 12.15 -24.58 -31.32
CA ASP A 269 12.75 -24.49 -32.66
C ASP A 269 14.18 -23.90 -32.66
N GLY A 270 15.07 -24.43 -31.82
CA GLY A 270 16.45 -23.92 -31.75
C GLY A 270 16.56 -22.57 -31.05
N GLY A 271 15.68 -22.26 -30.09
CA GLY A 271 15.61 -20.94 -29.47
C GLY A 271 15.12 -19.84 -30.42
N LYS A 272 14.06 -20.11 -31.19
CA LYS A 272 13.37 -19.12 -32.06
C LYS A 272 11.91 -18.87 -31.68
N LYS A 273 11.28 -19.82 -31.00
CA LYS A 273 9.84 -19.81 -30.71
C LYS A 273 9.56 -19.11 -29.37
N LYS A 274 8.79 -18.02 -29.45
CA LYS A 274 8.38 -17.20 -28.30
C LYS A 274 7.37 -17.87 -27.37
N ASN A 275 6.43 -18.63 -27.93
CA ASN A 275 5.33 -19.23 -27.19
C ASN A 275 5.42 -20.76 -27.26
N VAL A 276 5.60 -21.41 -26.11
CA VAL A 276 5.64 -22.87 -25.99
C VAL A 276 4.41 -23.35 -25.22
N ILE A 277 3.70 -24.33 -25.77
CA ILE A 277 2.68 -25.10 -25.06
C ILE A 277 3.30 -26.49 -24.88
N LEU A 278 3.35 -26.99 -23.64
CA LEU A 278 3.86 -28.32 -23.36
C LEU A 278 2.77 -29.39 -23.60
N PRO A 279 3.12 -30.56 -24.18
CA PRO A 279 2.15 -31.63 -24.41
C PRO A 279 1.72 -32.29 -23.09
N ALA A 280 0.50 -32.85 -23.07
CA ALA A 280 -0.08 -33.48 -21.88
C ALA A 280 0.73 -34.66 -21.32
N SER A 281 1.57 -35.27 -22.15
CA SER A 281 2.49 -36.35 -21.76
C SER A 281 3.62 -35.92 -20.83
N VAL A 282 3.90 -34.61 -20.68
CA VAL A 282 4.98 -34.12 -19.82
C VAL A 282 4.70 -34.41 -18.34
N CYS A 283 5.66 -35.05 -17.69
CA CYS A 283 5.62 -35.37 -16.26
C CYS A 283 6.68 -34.64 -15.42
N GLU A 284 7.75 -34.17 -16.06
CA GLU A 284 8.87 -33.50 -15.41
C GLU A 284 9.55 -32.56 -16.40
N ILE A 285 9.97 -31.39 -15.93
CA ILE A 285 10.90 -30.51 -16.63
C ILE A 285 12.25 -30.64 -15.93
N ALA A 286 13.26 -31.14 -16.64
CA ALA A 286 14.57 -31.43 -16.06
C ALA A 286 15.31 -30.15 -15.64
N GLN A 287 16.34 -30.32 -14.82
CA GLN A 287 17.30 -29.26 -14.54
C GLN A 287 17.90 -28.66 -15.83
N TRP A 288 18.07 -27.33 -15.85
CA TRP A 288 18.59 -26.54 -16.97
C TRP A 288 17.83 -26.65 -18.31
N ALA A 289 16.61 -27.21 -18.34
CA ALA A 289 15.91 -27.51 -19.61
C ALA A 289 15.81 -26.32 -20.58
N PHE A 290 15.37 -25.16 -20.10
CA PHE A 290 15.25 -23.91 -20.87
C PHE A 290 16.27 -22.85 -20.43
N GLU A 291 17.33 -23.22 -19.70
CA GLU A 291 18.30 -22.25 -19.16
C GLU A 291 18.87 -21.32 -20.25
N GLY A 292 18.88 -20.02 -19.94
CA GLY A 292 19.41 -18.97 -20.81
C GLY A 292 18.58 -18.67 -22.05
N ASN A 293 17.35 -19.19 -22.20
CA ASN A 293 16.57 -19.00 -23.43
C ASN A 293 16.15 -17.53 -23.63
N LYS A 294 16.86 -16.83 -24.52
CA LYS A 294 16.63 -15.40 -24.83
C LYS A 294 15.44 -15.12 -25.75
N THR A 295 14.61 -16.11 -26.08
CA THR A 295 13.45 -15.92 -26.99
C THR A 295 12.11 -16.34 -26.42
N LEU A 296 12.10 -17.19 -25.39
CA LEU A 296 10.86 -17.66 -24.76
C LEU A 296 10.18 -16.50 -24.02
N GLU A 297 8.96 -16.15 -24.44
CA GLU A 297 8.13 -15.08 -23.87
C GLU A 297 6.95 -15.64 -23.06
N ARG A 298 6.48 -16.85 -23.41
CA ARG A 298 5.41 -17.56 -22.70
C ARG A 298 5.66 -19.06 -22.69
N ILE A 299 5.46 -19.69 -21.53
CA ILE A 299 5.25 -21.14 -21.44
C ILE A 299 3.88 -21.47 -20.83
N ASP A 300 3.17 -22.37 -21.49
CA ASP A 300 1.85 -22.84 -21.12
C ASP A 300 1.91 -24.34 -20.79
N MET A 301 1.65 -24.66 -19.52
CA MET A 301 1.72 -26.02 -19.00
C MET A 301 0.33 -26.54 -18.57
N THR A 302 -0.76 -25.83 -18.95
CA THR A 302 -2.14 -26.12 -18.53
C THR A 302 -2.56 -27.57 -18.81
N SER A 303 -2.13 -28.14 -19.94
CA SER A 303 -2.45 -29.51 -20.34
C SER A 303 -1.64 -30.59 -19.61
N CYS A 304 -0.57 -30.22 -18.90
CA CYS A 304 0.39 -31.16 -18.28
C CYS A 304 -0.12 -31.69 -16.94
N ASN A 305 -1.22 -32.45 -16.98
CA ASN A 305 -1.86 -32.99 -15.77
C ASN A 305 -0.99 -33.94 -14.94
N LYS A 306 0.10 -34.49 -15.50
CA LYS A 306 1.09 -35.33 -14.81
C LYS A 306 2.39 -34.60 -14.44
N LEU A 307 2.54 -33.32 -14.75
CA LEU A 307 3.73 -32.56 -14.41
C LEU A 307 3.77 -32.28 -12.90
N THR A 308 4.75 -32.87 -12.22
CA THR A 308 4.94 -32.74 -10.76
C THR A 308 6.19 -31.94 -10.38
N ILE A 309 7.24 -31.98 -11.21
CA ILE A 309 8.55 -31.40 -10.90
C ILE A 309 9.00 -30.43 -11.99
N ILE A 310 9.38 -29.22 -11.58
CA ILE A 310 10.16 -28.27 -12.38
C ILE A 310 11.56 -28.20 -11.76
N GLY A 311 12.58 -28.72 -12.47
CA GLY A 311 13.92 -28.91 -11.94
C GLY A 311 14.73 -27.63 -11.67
N GLU A 312 15.88 -27.81 -11.00
CA GLU A 312 16.84 -26.74 -10.71
C GLU A 312 17.20 -25.93 -11.97
N ARG A 313 17.13 -24.60 -11.88
CA ARG A 313 17.43 -23.68 -13.00
C ARG A 313 16.67 -23.96 -14.31
N ALA A 314 15.53 -24.67 -14.28
CA ALA A 314 14.81 -25.07 -15.49
C ALA A 314 14.51 -23.92 -16.47
N PHE A 315 14.31 -22.68 -15.98
CA PHE A 315 14.10 -21.47 -16.77
C PHE A 315 15.07 -20.32 -16.39
N SER A 316 16.13 -20.61 -15.64
CA SER A 316 17.12 -19.61 -15.19
C SER A 316 17.64 -18.78 -16.38
N GLY A 317 17.70 -17.46 -16.25
CA GLY A 317 18.19 -16.54 -17.29
C GLY A 317 17.29 -16.39 -18.53
N CYS A 318 16.04 -16.88 -18.49
CA CYS A 318 15.01 -16.60 -19.51
C CYS A 318 14.51 -15.14 -19.38
N GLU A 319 15.37 -14.17 -19.68
CA GLU A 319 15.13 -12.73 -19.45
C GLU A 319 13.87 -12.19 -20.14
N ASN A 320 13.42 -12.80 -21.24
CA ASN A 320 12.23 -12.39 -21.99
C ASN A 320 10.94 -13.11 -21.56
N LEU A 321 10.99 -14.05 -20.61
CA LEU A 321 9.84 -14.84 -20.17
C LEU A 321 8.87 -13.97 -19.36
N THR A 322 7.76 -13.57 -19.99
CA THR A 322 6.76 -12.67 -19.39
C THR A 322 5.65 -13.40 -18.63
N ASN A 323 5.32 -14.63 -19.04
CA ASN A 323 4.10 -15.32 -18.60
C ASN A 323 4.32 -16.83 -18.51
N ILE A 324 3.89 -17.41 -17.40
CA ILE A 324 4.02 -18.82 -17.06
C ILE A 324 2.67 -19.30 -16.52
N ILE A 325 2.09 -20.33 -17.12
CA ILE A 325 0.86 -20.95 -16.60
C ILE A 325 1.20 -22.33 -16.04
N PHE A 326 1.03 -22.50 -14.73
CA PHE A 326 1.30 -23.73 -14.00
C PHE A 326 0.08 -24.68 -14.00
N PRO A 327 0.30 -26.02 -14.04
CA PRO A 327 -0.75 -27.01 -13.84
C PRO A 327 -1.02 -27.24 -12.34
N GLU A 328 -2.14 -27.91 -12.02
CA GLU A 328 -2.57 -28.13 -10.63
C GLU A 328 -1.66 -29.04 -9.79
N ASN A 329 -0.93 -29.96 -10.44
CA ASN A 329 -0.23 -31.07 -9.77
C ASN A 329 1.27 -30.81 -9.52
N ILE A 330 1.75 -29.58 -9.62
CA ILE A 330 3.13 -29.24 -9.22
C ILE A 330 3.32 -29.54 -7.73
N GLU A 331 4.31 -30.38 -7.44
CA GLU A 331 4.76 -30.78 -6.10
C GLU A 331 6.09 -30.08 -5.75
N GLU A 332 6.98 -29.90 -6.74
CA GLU A 332 8.30 -29.29 -6.55
C GLU A 332 8.63 -28.26 -7.64
N ILE A 333 9.17 -27.11 -7.21
CA ILE A 333 9.88 -26.14 -8.04
C ILE A 333 11.30 -25.99 -7.47
N GLY A 334 12.30 -26.40 -8.25
CA GLY A 334 13.69 -26.48 -7.83
C GLY A 334 14.33 -25.12 -7.51
N GLU A 335 15.54 -25.18 -6.94
CA GLU A 335 16.33 -23.98 -6.68
C GLU A 335 16.62 -23.24 -8.00
N GLU A 336 16.60 -21.91 -7.95
CA GLU A 336 16.94 -21.03 -9.08
C GLU A 336 16.07 -21.26 -10.35
N ALA A 337 14.93 -21.95 -10.25
CA ALA A 337 14.15 -22.38 -11.40
C ALA A 337 13.71 -21.24 -12.34
N PHE A 338 13.43 -20.04 -11.81
CA PHE A 338 13.13 -18.81 -12.56
C PHE A 338 14.09 -17.66 -12.19
N TYR A 339 15.31 -17.99 -11.77
CA TYR A 339 16.35 -17.01 -11.46
C TYR A 339 16.63 -16.11 -12.68
N GLU A 340 16.73 -14.79 -12.48
CA GLU A 340 16.99 -13.80 -13.55
C GLU A 340 15.97 -13.84 -14.72
N CYS A 341 14.73 -14.29 -14.48
CA CYS A 341 13.61 -14.11 -15.41
C CYS A 341 13.11 -12.65 -15.38
N LYS A 342 13.96 -11.71 -15.80
CA LYS A 342 13.77 -10.26 -15.60
C LYS A 342 12.42 -9.72 -16.09
N ALA A 343 11.87 -10.21 -17.21
CA ALA A 343 10.58 -9.77 -17.75
C ALA A 343 9.34 -10.45 -17.14
N LEU A 344 9.48 -11.36 -16.17
CA LEU A 344 8.37 -12.11 -15.58
C LEU A 344 7.49 -11.18 -14.75
N ALA A 345 6.30 -10.85 -15.25
CA ALA A 345 5.47 -9.78 -14.69
C ALA A 345 4.56 -10.22 -13.53
N SER A 346 4.12 -11.48 -13.55
CA SER A 346 3.22 -12.07 -12.55
C SER A 346 3.41 -13.58 -12.45
N VAL A 347 3.22 -14.11 -11.23
CA VAL A 347 3.29 -15.55 -10.93
C VAL A 347 2.03 -15.97 -10.18
N ASP A 348 1.26 -16.89 -10.76
CA ASP A 348 0.09 -17.48 -10.10
C ASP A 348 0.36 -18.96 -9.80
N LEU A 349 0.51 -19.27 -8.51
CA LEU A 349 0.70 -20.62 -7.98
C LEU A 349 -0.54 -21.10 -7.20
N SER A 350 -1.67 -20.38 -7.25
CA SER A 350 -2.89 -20.73 -6.50
C SER A 350 -3.42 -22.14 -6.79
N ASN A 351 -3.24 -22.62 -8.03
CA ASN A 351 -3.63 -23.96 -8.45
C ASN A 351 -2.66 -25.06 -7.99
N CYS A 352 -1.42 -24.72 -7.64
CA CYS A 352 -0.36 -25.66 -7.24
C CYS A 352 -0.55 -26.20 -5.82
N LYS A 353 -1.68 -26.86 -5.55
CA LYS A 353 -2.15 -27.23 -4.21
C LYS A 353 -1.23 -28.21 -3.46
N ARG A 354 -0.33 -28.90 -4.16
CA ARG A 354 0.66 -29.84 -3.60
C ARG A 354 2.01 -29.18 -3.30
N LEU A 355 2.30 -28.02 -3.88
CA LEU A 355 3.52 -27.27 -3.63
C LEU A 355 3.52 -26.79 -2.18
N ASN A 356 4.52 -27.21 -1.41
CA ASN A 356 4.68 -26.87 0.01
C ASN A 356 5.85 -25.90 0.27
N LYS A 357 6.65 -25.57 -0.76
CA LYS A 357 7.85 -24.76 -0.60
C LYS A 357 8.13 -23.92 -1.83
N ILE A 358 8.53 -22.67 -1.62
CA ILE A 358 9.25 -21.90 -2.64
C ILE A 358 10.75 -22.11 -2.37
N GLY A 359 11.47 -22.60 -3.38
CA GLY A 359 12.89 -22.95 -3.27
C GLY A 359 13.82 -21.75 -3.03
N LYS A 360 15.11 -22.05 -2.82
CA LYS A 360 16.15 -21.03 -2.74
C LYS A 360 16.29 -20.33 -4.10
N ASN A 361 16.44 -18.99 -4.08
CA ASN A 361 16.60 -18.15 -5.26
C ASN A 361 15.52 -18.31 -6.36
N THR A 362 14.39 -19.01 -6.12
CA THR A 362 13.50 -19.50 -7.21
C THR A 362 12.99 -18.40 -8.13
N PHE A 363 12.72 -17.19 -7.63
CA PHE A 363 12.33 -16.00 -8.39
C PHE A 363 13.29 -14.81 -8.18
N SER A 364 14.50 -15.06 -7.67
CA SER A 364 15.50 -14.00 -7.48
C SER A 364 15.86 -13.34 -8.80
N GLY A 365 15.94 -12.01 -8.84
CA GLY A 365 16.22 -11.24 -10.06
C GLY A 365 15.05 -11.16 -11.06
N CYS A 366 13.82 -11.53 -10.65
CA CYS A 366 12.62 -11.22 -11.44
C CYS A 366 12.26 -9.73 -11.27
N GLU A 367 13.05 -8.85 -11.88
CA GLU A 367 12.97 -7.39 -11.73
C GLU A 367 11.57 -6.82 -11.99
N ASN A 368 10.84 -7.34 -12.98
CA ASN A 368 9.48 -6.88 -13.32
C ASN A 368 8.34 -7.62 -12.59
N LEU A 369 8.63 -8.50 -11.62
CA LEU A 369 7.59 -9.26 -10.92
C LEU A 369 6.77 -8.33 -10.01
N THR A 370 5.57 -7.97 -10.46
CA THR A 370 4.69 -7.03 -9.73
C THR A 370 3.82 -7.69 -8.68
N ASN A 371 3.42 -8.95 -8.91
CA ASN A 371 2.46 -9.69 -8.10
C ASN A 371 2.75 -11.19 -8.10
N ILE A 372 2.58 -11.82 -6.94
CA ILE A 372 2.60 -13.28 -6.78
C ILE A 372 1.41 -13.75 -5.95
N ILE A 373 0.77 -14.84 -6.41
CA ILE A 373 -0.31 -15.52 -5.69
C ILE A 373 0.21 -16.88 -5.20
N PHE A 374 0.28 -17.06 -3.88
CA PHE A 374 0.76 -18.29 -3.24
C PHE A 374 -0.39 -19.31 -3.05
N PRO A 375 -0.11 -20.64 -3.08
CA PRO A 375 -1.08 -21.65 -2.67
C PRO A 375 -1.19 -21.73 -1.13
N GLU A 376 -2.36 -22.13 -0.62
CA GLU A 376 -2.64 -22.19 0.83
C GLU A 376 -1.69 -23.10 1.64
N ASN A 377 -1.01 -24.05 0.96
CA ASN A 377 -0.20 -25.10 1.56
C ASN A 377 1.31 -24.79 1.66
N ILE A 378 1.78 -23.58 1.32
CA ILE A 378 3.20 -23.22 1.51
C ILE A 378 3.57 -23.29 3.01
N GLU A 379 4.64 -24.01 3.31
CA GLU A 379 5.22 -24.22 4.64
C GLU A 379 6.54 -23.44 4.80
N GLU A 380 7.33 -23.30 3.72
CA GLU A 380 8.60 -22.54 3.71
C GLU A 380 8.74 -21.65 2.46
N ILE A 381 9.19 -20.42 2.66
CA ILE A 381 9.77 -19.57 1.60
C ILE A 381 11.29 -19.60 1.75
N GLY A 382 12.00 -20.02 0.70
CA GLY A 382 13.44 -20.28 0.71
C GLY A 382 14.32 -19.04 0.88
N VAL A 383 15.61 -19.30 1.10
CA VAL A 383 16.66 -18.28 1.13
C VAL A 383 16.66 -17.52 -0.21
N LEU A 384 16.68 -16.18 -0.17
CA LEU A 384 16.73 -15.30 -1.34
C LEU A 384 15.60 -15.54 -2.37
N ALA A 385 14.49 -16.21 -2.01
CA ALA A 385 13.48 -16.69 -2.97
C ALA A 385 12.92 -15.61 -3.93
N PHE A 386 12.79 -14.37 -3.46
CA PHE A 386 12.31 -13.17 -4.16
C PHE A 386 13.32 -12.00 -4.05
N SER A 387 14.61 -12.32 -3.90
CA SER A 387 15.67 -11.31 -3.84
C SER A 387 15.71 -10.47 -5.12
N ASN A 388 15.89 -9.15 -5.00
CA ASN A 388 15.96 -8.24 -6.15
C ASN A 388 14.72 -8.25 -7.07
N CYS A 389 13.53 -8.55 -6.54
CA CYS A 389 12.26 -8.34 -7.27
C CYS A 389 11.89 -6.85 -7.25
N GLU A 390 12.55 -6.04 -8.08
CA GLU A 390 12.48 -4.57 -8.01
C GLU A 390 11.06 -3.98 -8.10
N ALA A 391 10.18 -4.58 -8.90
CA ALA A 391 8.80 -4.13 -9.11
C ALA A 391 7.76 -4.74 -8.14
N LEU A 392 8.16 -5.63 -7.23
CA LEU A 392 7.23 -6.33 -6.34
C LEU A 392 6.64 -5.37 -5.32
N ALA A 393 5.35 -5.06 -5.44
CA ALA A 393 4.71 -3.98 -4.68
C ALA A 393 4.06 -4.46 -3.37
N SER A 394 3.49 -5.67 -3.37
CA SER A 394 2.77 -6.25 -2.24
C SER A 394 2.95 -7.77 -2.20
N VAL A 395 2.94 -8.35 -1.00
CA VAL A 395 3.05 -9.79 -0.76
C VAL A 395 1.97 -10.22 0.23
N ASP A 396 0.98 -10.99 -0.23
CA ASP A 396 -0.06 -11.58 0.63
C ASP A 396 0.29 -13.02 1.01
N LEU A 397 0.68 -13.22 2.27
CA LEU A 397 0.90 -14.54 2.87
C LEU A 397 -0.20 -14.91 3.88
N SER A 398 -1.24 -14.08 4.06
CA SER A 398 -2.31 -14.30 5.05
C SER A 398 -3.07 -15.62 4.82
N ASN A 399 -3.18 -16.03 3.56
CA ASN A 399 -3.81 -17.29 3.15
C ASN A 399 -2.90 -18.53 3.30
N CYS A 400 -1.60 -18.36 3.56
CA CYS A 400 -0.63 -19.44 3.71
C CYS A 400 -0.68 -20.02 5.14
N LYS A 401 -1.76 -20.75 5.45
CA LYS A 401 -2.10 -21.24 6.82
C LYS A 401 -1.08 -22.17 7.47
N LYS A 402 -0.08 -22.65 6.71
CA LYS A 402 0.99 -23.52 7.17
C LYS A 402 2.37 -22.90 7.11
N LEU A 403 2.50 -21.64 6.65
CA LEU A 403 3.80 -21.00 6.50
C LEU A 403 4.43 -20.84 7.87
N ASP A 404 5.46 -21.63 8.13
CA ASP A 404 6.22 -21.66 9.37
C ASP A 404 7.43 -20.72 9.28
N LYS A 405 8.04 -20.64 8.09
CA LYS A 405 9.36 -20.05 7.90
C LYS A 405 9.50 -19.19 6.65
N ILE A 406 9.99 -17.97 6.83
CA ILE A 406 10.54 -17.11 5.77
C ILE A 406 12.08 -17.17 5.84
N GLY A 407 12.73 -17.48 4.72
CA GLY A 407 14.17 -17.70 4.62
C GLY A 407 15.03 -16.44 4.78
N GLU A 408 16.34 -16.65 4.92
CA GLU A 408 17.33 -15.57 4.91
C GLU A 408 17.24 -14.77 3.60
N SER A 409 17.20 -13.45 3.72
CA SER A 409 17.14 -12.52 2.59
C SER A 409 16.00 -12.78 1.59
N ALA A 410 14.92 -13.46 2.01
CA ALA A 410 13.87 -13.95 1.11
C ALA A 410 13.24 -12.88 0.22
N PHE A 411 13.09 -11.65 0.69
CA PHE A 411 12.59 -10.49 -0.05
C PHE A 411 13.56 -9.31 0.00
N ASN A 412 14.87 -9.53 0.16
CA ASN A 412 15.82 -8.42 0.23
C ASN A 412 15.94 -7.68 -1.13
N TRP A 413 16.29 -6.40 -1.08
CA TRP A 413 16.41 -5.53 -2.26
C TRP A 413 15.13 -5.48 -3.10
N CYS A 414 13.96 -5.42 -2.46
CA CYS A 414 12.67 -5.16 -3.11
C CYS A 414 12.22 -3.70 -2.88
N PRO A 415 12.80 -2.70 -3.60
CA PRO A 415 12.56 -1.28 -3.38
C PRO A 415 11.13 -0.80 -3.70
N SER A 416 10.28 -1.64 -4.29
CA SER A 416 8.85 -1.33 -4.49
C SER A 416 7.93 -1.94 -3.41
N LEU A 417 8.43 -2.85 -2.56
CA LEU A 417 7.59 -3.61 -1.63
C LEU A 417 7.12 -2.71 -0.48
N GLU A 418 5.86 -2.26 -0.53
CA GLU A 418 5.27 -1.35 0.46
C GLU A 418 4.39 -2.09 1.50
N GLU A 419 3.85 -3.27 1.16
CA GLU A 419 2.93 -4.05 2.00
C GLU A 419 3.28 -5.55 2.05
N VAL A 420 3.26 -6.13 3.25
CA VAL A 420 3.40 -7.57 3.49
C VAL A 420 2.34 -8.02 4.50
N LEU A 421 1.44 -8.91 4.11
CA LEU A 421 0.43 -9.50 4.99
C LEU A 421 0.92 -10.87 5.50
N LEU A 422 0.97 -11.07 6.82
CA LEU A 422 1.58 -12.25 7.44
C LEU A 422 0.51 -13.22 8.02
N PRO A 423 0.75 -14.55 7.97
CA PRO A 423 -0.16 -15.54 8.56
C PRO A 423 0.10 -15.79 10.05
N GLU A 424 -0.91 -16.27 10.77
CA GLU A 424 -0.80 -16.65 12.20
C GLU A 424 0.21 -17.78 12.47
N SER A 425 0.50 -18.62 11.47
CA SER A 425 1.38 -19.80 11.59
C SER A 425 2.88 -19.47 11.65
N LEU A 426 3.27 -18.24 11.29
CA LEU A 426 4.68 -17.87 11.12
C LEU A 426 5.43 -17.92 12.45
N SER A 427 6.44 -18.79 12.52
CA SER A 427 7.29 -18.99 13.72
C SER A 427 8.71 -18.46 13.54
N SER A 428 9.22 -18.41 12.31
CA SER A 428 10.62 -18.08 12.01
C SER A 428 10.78 -17.16 10.80
N ILE A 429 11.68 -16.17 10.93
CA ILE A 429 12.11 -15.30 9.84
C ILE A 429 13.64 -15.26 9.81
N GLY A 430 14.23 -15.34 8.62
CA GLY A 430 15.68 -15.33 8.41
C GLY A 430 16.31 -13.94 8.39
N MET A 431 17.63 -13.90 8.59
CA MET A 431 18.44 -12.67 8.56
C MET A 431 18.17 -11.86 7.28
N SER A 432 18.12 -10.54 7.38
CA SER A 432 17.93 -9.63 6.24
C SER A 432 16.66 -9.87 5.39
N ALA A 433 15.65 -10.62 5.86
CA ALA A 433 14.53 -11.07 5.02
C ALA A 433 13.79 -9.94 4.28
N PHE A 434 13.71 -8.74 4.85
CA PHE A 434 13.10 -7.54 4.24
C PHE A 434 14.11 -6.38 4.11
N CYS A 435 15.42 -6.64 4.07
CA CYS A 435 16.45 -5.60 3.94
C CYS A 435 16.27 -4.80 2.64
N SER A 436 16.44 -3.47 2.72
CA SER A 436 16.26 -2.52 1.61
C SER A 436 14.87 -2.56 0.94
N CYS A 437 13.83 -2.94 1.69
CA CYS A 437 12.43 -2.83 1.25
C CYS A 437 11.81 -1.45 1.54
N LYS A 438 10.69 -1.15 0.89
CA LYS A 438 9.96 0.13 1.07
C LYS A 438 8.73 -0.01 1.98
N ILE A 439 8.72 -1.04 2.82
CA ILE A 439 7.62 -1.37 3.73
C ILE A 439 7.38 -0.16 4.64
N ARG A 440 6.13 0.31 4.69
CA ARG A 440 5.74 1.47 5.52
C ARG A 440 5.32 1.06 6.91
N ASN A 441 4.42 0.09 6.97
CA ASN A 441 3.85 -0.46 8.19
C ASN A 441 3.84 -1.97 8.06
N ILE A 442 4.05 -2.68 9.17
CA ILE A 442 3.94 -4.15 9.20
C ILE A 442 3.36 -4.61 10.54
N ASP A 443 2.45 -5.58 10.47
CA ASP A 443 1.71 -6.09 11.63
C ASP A 443 2.07 -7.55 11.94
N PHE A 444 2.72 -7.75 13.09
CA PHE A 444 3.06 -9.07 13.62
C PHE A 444 2.14 -9.53 14.76
N SER A 445 1.04 -8.82 15.07
CA SER A 445 0.12 -9.17 16.17
C SER A 445 -0.48 -10.57 16.04
N ALA A 446 -0.67 -11.04 14.80
CA ALA A 446 -1.08 -12.40 14.44
C ALA A 446 0.00 -13.47 14.72
N CYS A 447 1.28 -13.12 14.65
CA CYS A 447 2.43 -14.03 14.67
C CYS A 447 2.79 -14.50 16.09
N LYS A 448 1.89 -15.23 16.75
CA LYS A 448 2.02 -15.66 18.16
C LYS A 448 3.22 -16.57 18.43
N LEU A 449 3.71 -17.27 17.41
CA LEU A 449 4.85 -18.20 17.49
C LEU A 449 6.21 -17.52 17.26
N LEU A 450 6.23 -16.28 16.75
CA LEU A 450 7.45 -15.57 16.37
C LEU A 450 8.13 -14.95 17.61
N THR A 451 9.04 -15.69 18.22
CA THR A 451 9.74 -15.27 19.44
C THR A 451 11.02 -14.47 19.19
N LYS A 452 11.49 -14.36 17.94
CA LYS A 452 12.77 -13.71 17.60
C LYS A 452 12.67 -12.91 16.30
N PHE A 453 13.17 -11.69 16.32
CA PHE A 453 13.55 -10.96 15.11
C PHE A 453 15.04 -11.19 14.82
N PRO A 454 15.43 -11.63 13.61
CA PRO A 454 16.82 -11.88 13.26
C PRO A 454 17.58 -10.57 13.01
N ALA A 455 18.90 -10.68 12.84
CA ALA A 455 19.74 -9.54 12.46
C ALA A 455 19.33 -8.97 11.09
N ASN A 456 19.59 -7.67 10.88
CA ASN A 456 19.34 -6.93 9.64
C ASN A 456 17.90 -6.99 9.07
N LEU A 457 16.90 -7.49 9.81
CA LEU A 457 15.56 -7.83 9.31
C LEU A 457 14.95 -6.77 8.38
N PHE A 458 14.97 -5.51 8.83
CA PHE A 458 14.51 -4.31 8.13
C PHE A 458 15.64 -3.29 7.91
N ASN A 459 16.90 -3.73 7.86
CA ASN A 459 18.00 -2.81 7.57
C ASN A 459 17.76 -2.09 6.24
N ASP A 460 18.02 -0.78 6.20
CA ASP A 460 17.81 0.11 5.06
C ASP A 460 16.34 0.25 4.61
N CYS A 461 15.36 -0.16 5.43
CA CYS A 461 13.94 0.13 5.21
C CYS A 461 13.60 1.60 5.53
N LYS A 462 14.06 2.53 4.67
CA LYS A 462 13.95 3.98 4.89
C LYS A 462 12.52 4.49 5.00
N SER A 463 11.54 3.77 4.44
CA SER A 463 10.11 4.12 4.49
C SER A 463 9.36 3.56 5.69
N LEU A 464 9.99 2.75 6.56
CA LEU A 464 9.32 2.16 7.72
C LEU A 464 8.95 3.23 8.76
N GLU A 465 7.65 3.38 9.02
CA GLU A 465 7.06 4.36 9.93
C GLU A 465 6.56 3.72 11.23
N GLU A 466 5.99 2.52 11.16
CA GLU A 466 5.42 1.79 12.31
C GLU A 466 5.62 0.26 12.22
N VAL A 467 5.77 -0.39 13.37
CA VAL A 467 5.90 -1.85 13.53
C VAL A 467 5.00 -2.27 14.68
N VAL A 468 4.00 -3.12 14.42
CA VAL A 468 3.21 -3.77 15.48
C VAL A 468 3.90 -5.07 15.87
N TRP A 469 4.27 -5.20 17.13
CA TRP A 469 5.13 -6.28 17.61
C TRP A 469 4.42 -7.63 17.79
N PRO A 470 5.13 -8.77 17.65
CA PRO A 470 4.62 -10.08 18.06
C PRO A 470 4.38 -10.11 19.58
N PRO A 471 3.29 -10.74 20.06
CA PRO A 471 2.89 -10.70 21.47
C PRO A 471 3.85 -11.42 22.42
N HIS A 472 4.75 -12.26 21.90
CA HIS A 472 5.69 -13.10 22.66
C HIS A 472 7.15 -12.93 22.20
N LEU A 473 7.48 -11.81 21.54
CA LEU A 473 8.83 -11.51 21.09
C LEU A 473 9.81 -11.47 22.28
N LYS A 474 10.93 -12.22 22.19
CA LYS A 474 11.95 -12.38 23.23
C LYS A 474 13.30 -11.76 22.86
N GLU A 475 13.65 -11.79 21.59
CA GLU A 475 14.96 -11.37 21.08
C GLU A 475 14.81 -10.51 19.83
N ILE A 476 15.58 -9.42 19.74
CA ILE A 476 15.76 -8.62 18.53
C ILE A 476 17.25 -8.64 18.18
N GLY A 477 17.61 -9.15 17.00
CA GLY A 477 18.99 -9.28 16.56
C GLY A 477 19.66 -7.97 16.12
N ASP A 478 20.97 -8.05 15.91
CA ASP A 478 21.81 -6.90 15.57
C ASP A 478 21.32 -6.14 14.33
N ILE A 479 21.38 -4.80 14.36
CA ILE A 479 21.20 -3.94 13.18
C ILE A 479 19.78 -4.10 12.55
N ALA A 480 18.83 -4.74 13.25
CA ALA A 480 17.53 -5.17 12.70
C ALA A 480 16.65 -4.05 12.13
N PHE A 481 16.81 -2.81 12.58
CA PHE A 481 16.11 -1.61 12.08
C PHE A 481 17.09 -0.50 11.65
N SER A 482 18.34 -0.85 11.32
CA SER A 482 19.33 0.14 10.88
C SER A 482 18.87 0.86 9.61
N CYS A 483 19.22 2.13 9.45
CA CYS A 483 18.78 3.00 8.35
C CYS A 483 17.25 3.14 8.18
N CYS A 484 16.42 2.80 9.18
CA CYS A 484 14.99 3.12 9.18
C CYS A 484 14.75 4.62 9.43
N GLU A 485 15.04 5.46 8.42
CA GLU A 485 15.02 6.92 8.51
C GLU A 485 13.63 7.54 8.81
N SER A 486 12.54 6.85 8.46
CA SER A 486 11.16 7.29 8.74
C SER A 486 10.67 6.91 10.14
N LEU A 487 11.32 5.97 10.83
CA LEU A 487 10.88 5.45 12.13
C LEU A 487 11.08 6.53 13.21
N ARG A 488 9.97 7.01 13.81
CA ARG A 488 9.99 8.22 14.68
C ARG A 488 9.88 7.95 16.17
N ARG A 489 9.16 6.92 16.57
CA ARG A 489 8.95 6.54 17.97
C ARG A 489 8.93 5.03 18.03
N VAL A 490 9.63 4.46 18.99
CA VAL A 490 9.65 3.02 19.23
C VAL A 490 9.41 2.77 20.71
N GLU A 491 8.36 2.01 20.97
CA GLU A 491 8.08 1.39 22.27
C GLU A 491 8.32 -0.10 22.10
N LEU A 492 9.46 -0.60 22.61
CA LEU A 492 9.78 -2.02 22.52
C LEU A 492 8.87 -2.82 23.46
N PRO A 493 8.41 -4.03 23.06
CA PRO A 493 7.48 -4.80 23.84
C PRO A 493 8.15 -5.36 25.11
N ASP A 494 7.43 -5.27 26.22
CA ASP A 494 7.85 -5.68 27.57
C ASP A 494 8.34 -7.13 27.68
N SER A 495 8.02 -7.98 26.71
CA SER A 495 8.42 -9.40 26.65
C SER A 495 9.86 -9.63 26.23
N VAL A 496 10.52 -8.64 25.63
CA VAL A 496 11.88 -8.73 25.09
C VAL A 496 12.91 -8.72 26.21
N GLU A 497 13.79 -9.72 26.19
CA GLU A 497 14.85 -9.95 27.18
C GLU A 497 16.25 -9.72 26.62
N VAL A 498 16.41 -9.88 25.29
CA VAL A 498 17.68 -9.77 24.57
C VAL A 498 17.54 -8.76 23.43
N LEU A 499 18.46 -7.80 23.40
CA LEU A 499 18.63 -6.83 22.32
C LEU A 499 20.04 -7.00 21.77
N GLY A 500 20.15 -7.16 20.45
CA GLY A 500 21.41 -7.13 19.71
C GLY A 500 22.00 -5.73 19.59
N GLU A 501 23.16 -5.65 18.97
CA GLU A 501 23.94 -4.42 18.84
C GLU A 501 23.40 -3.52 17.70
N ASP A 502 23.51 -2.20 17.85
CA ASP A 502 23.25 -1.22 16.79
C ASP A 502 21.86 -1.31 16.12
N ILE A 503 20.84 -1.85 16.82
CA ILE A 503 19.48 -2.12 16.28
C ILE A 503 18.89 -0.93 15.51
N PHE A 504 19.03 0.29 16.05
CA PHE A 504 18.48 1.53 15.47
C PHE A 504 19.56 2.45 14.88
N LYS A 505 20.70 1.89 14.46
CA LYS A 505 21.78 2.63 13.80
C LYS A 505 21.23 3.47 12.65
N TRP A 506 21.69 4.71 12.54
CA TRP A 506 21.28 5.70 11.55
C TRP A 506 19.78 6.05 11.49
N CYS A 507 18.94 5.58 12.42
CA CYS A 507 17.54 6.00 12.54
C CYS A 507 17.40 7.46 12.99
N LYS A 508 16.24 8.06 12.69
CA LYS A 508 15.87 9.45 13.08
C LYS A 508 14.81 9.47 14.18
N LEU A 509 14.96 8.54 15.15
CA LEU A 509 14.07 8.39 16.29
C LEU A 509 14.00 9.69 17.11
N LYS A 510 12.81 10.07 17.54
CA LYS A 510 12.59 11.15 18.52
C LYS A 510 12.64 10.62 19.95
N SER A 511 12.08 9.44 20.18
CA SER A 511 12.03 8.79 21.49
C SER A 511 12.12 7.27 21.36
N LEU A 512 12.85 6.65 22.29
CA LEU A 512 12.97 5.20 22.45
C LEU A 512 12.65 4.85 23.91
N SER A 513 11.74 3.90 24.13
CA SER A 513 11.53 3.31 25.46
C SER A 513 11.90 1.82 25.43
N LEU A 514 12.73 1.41 26.38
CA LEU A 514 13.30 0.06 26.45
C LEU A 514 12.38 -0.91 27.22
N PRO A 515 12.47 -2.24 26.97
CA PRO A 515 11.69 -3.24 27.70
C PRO A 515 12.10 -3.33 29.17
N LYS A 516 11.15 -3.59 30.07
CA LYS A 516 11.41 -3.71 31.52
C LYS A 516 12.40 -4.82 31.90
N ASP A 517 12.47 -5.89 31.10
CA ASP A 517 13.07 -7.17 31.47
C ASP A 517 14.49 -7.39 30.92
N ILE A 518 15.07 -6.39 30.22
CA ILE A 518 16.44 -6.45 29.71
C ILE A 518 17.48 -6.59 30.84
N LYS A 519 18.51 -7.41 30.59
CA LYS A 519 19.61 -7.67 31.55
C LYS A 519 20.90 -6.92 31.20
N LYS A 520 21.04 -6.52 29.94
CA LYS A 520 22.18 -5.78 29.39
C LYS A 520 21.64 -4.67 28.48
N LEU A 521 22.33 -3.54 28.45
CA LEU A 521 22.09 -2.49 27.47
C LEU A 521 22.93 -2.80 26.23
N PRO A 522 22.34 -2.88 25.02
CA PRO A 522 23.11 -3.02 23.80
C PRO A 522 23.84 -1.71 23.47
N THR A 523 24.83 -1.79 22.58
CA THR A 523 25.43 -0.63 21.93
C THR A 523 24.37 0.07 21.08
N LEU A 524 24.09 1.34 21.39
CA LEU A 524 23.14 2.19 20.65
C LEU A 524 23.89 3.23 19.79
N ILE A 525 25.06 2.87 19.25
CA ILE A 525 25.92 3.81 18.53
C ILE A 525 25.32 4.14 17.16
N GLY A 526 25.46 5.41 16.77
CA GLY A 526 25.24 5.84 15.39
C GLY A 526 23.80 6.24 15.04
N LEU A 527 22.92 6.47 16.02
CA LEU A 527 21.68 7.25 15.81
C LEU A 527 22.02 8.55 15.06
N SER A 528 21.50 8.72 13.82
CA SER A 528 21.95 9.77 12.91
C SER A 528 21.44 11.17 13.28
N GLY A 529 20.36 11.22 14.07
CA GLY A 529 19.99 12.36 14.88
C GLY A 529 19.98 11.93 16.35
N GLU A 530 20.57 12.76 17.21
CA GLU A 530 20.60 12.58 18.66
C GLU A 530 19.16 12.37 19.20
N ILE A 531 18.80 11.17 19.67
CA ILE A 531 17.43 10.88 20.19
C ILE A 531 17.07 11.86 21.30
N LYS A 532 15.86 12.44 21.25
CA LYS A 532 15.47 13.48 22.22
C LYS A 532 15.21 12.93 23.60
N SER A 533 14.73 11.69 23.69
CA SER A 533 14.58 10.99 24.96
C SER A 533 14.89 9.50 24.80
N LEU A 534 15.63 8.98 25.78
CA LEU A 534 15.81 7.56 26.02
C LEU A 534 15.13 7.25 27.37
N ASP A 535 14.05 6.49 27.35
CA ASP A 535 13.38 6.04 28.56
C ASP A 535 13.87 4.65 28.97
N MET A 536 14.62 4.63 30.07
CA MET A 536 15.11 3.41 30.72
C MET A 536 14.42 3.15 32.06
N SER A 537 13.46 3.98 32.49
CA SER A 537 12.89 3.99 33.85
C SER A 537 12.29 2.64 34.28
N ARG A 538 11.84 1.84 33.31
CA ARG A 538 11.22 0.52 33.50
C ARG A 538 12.24 -0.63 33.65
N CYS A 539 13.52 -0.43 33.30
CA CYS A 539 14.55 -1.47 33.18
C CYS A 539 15.11 -1.95 34.54
N LYS A 540 14.25 -2.49 35.41
CA LYS A 540 14.62 -2.86 36.79
C LYS A 540 15.62 -4.02 36.90
N LYS A 541 15.80 -4.80 35.83
CA LYS A 541 16.77 -5.92 35.76
C LYS A 541 18.14 -5.53 35.22
N LEU A 542 18.31 -4.30 34.76
CA LEU A 542 19.57 -3.79 34.23
C LEU A 542 20.50 -3.45 35.39
N LYS A 543 21.63 -4.14 35.49
CA LYS A 543 22.58 -4.04 36.63
C LYS A 543 23.85 -3.25 36.31
N VAL A 544 24.48 -3.56 35.19
CA VAL A 544 25.75 -2.96 34.77
C VAL A 544 25.52 -2.26 33.43
N LEU A 545 26.02 -1.03 33.30
CA LEU A 545 26.02 -0.26 32.06
C LEU A 545 27.43 -0.17 31.49
N THR A 546 27.68 -0.92 30.42
CA THR A 546 28.98 -1.01 29.71
C THR A 546 28.92 -0.40 28.31
N ALA A 547 27.73 0.00 27.85
CA ALA A 547 27.46 0.39 26.47
C ALA A 547 27.28 1.92 26.33
N PRO A 548 27.88 2.58 25.32
CA PRO A 548 27.75 4.02 25.12
C PRO A 548 26.31 4.48 24.84
N ILE A 549 25.91 5.60 25.46
CA ILE A 549 24.57 6.19 25.32
C ILE A 549 24.66 7.58 24.66
N THR A 550 24.00 7.75 23.51
CA THR A 550 23.94 9.03 22.79
C THR A 550 22.50 9.55 22.68
N CYS A 551 22.21 10.69 23.29
CA CYS A 551 20.90 11.37 23.21
C CYS A 551 21.05 12.90 23.29
N SER A 552 20.11 13.67 22.73
CA SER A 552 20.10 15.15 22.79
C SER A 552 19.44 15.69 24.06
N SER A 553 19.02 14.81 24.97
CA SER A 553 18.48 15.23 26.25
C SER A 553 19.57 15.83 27.12
N LYS A 554 19.34 17.04 27.63
CA LYS A 554 20.15 17.66 28.68
C LYS A 554 20.05 16.93 30.02
N THR A 555 19.05 16.07 30.18
CA THR A 555 18.83 15.28 31.39
C THR A 555 18.82 13.79 31.07
N ILE A 556 19.60 13.00 31.79
CA ILE A 556 19.55 11.53 31.75
C ILE A 556 19.19 11.00 33.14
N VAL A 557 18.31 9.98 33.17
CA VAL A 557 17.86 9.31 34.40
C VAL A 557 18.13 7.82 34.26
N PHE A 558 18.94 7.27 35.15
CA PHE A 558 19.28 5.86 35.16
C PHE A 558 18.24 5.04 35.96
N PRO A 559 17.95 3.78 35.56
CA PRO A 559 16.97 2.95 36.26
C PRO A 559 17.45 2.58 37.67
N VAL A 560 16.49 2.49 38.60
CA VAL A 560 16.65 2.04 40.02
C VAL A 560 17.18 0.60 40.16
N GLY A 561 17.43 -0.10 39.05
CA GLY A 561 18.08 -1.41 39.05
C GLY A 561 19.62 -1.34 39.03
N VAL A 562 20.20 -0.25 38.51
CA VAL A 562 21.62 -0.17 38.12
C VAL A 562 22.52 -0.03 39.36
N GLU A 563 23.58 -0.83 39.37
CA GLU A 563 24.59 -0.89 40.43
C GLU A 563 25.95 -0.38 39.95
N GLU A 564 26.22 -0.41 38.64
CA GLU A 564 27.54 -0.11 38.05
C GLU A 564 27.40 0.62 36.70
N ILE A 565 28.22 1.66 36.48
CA ILE A 565 28.27 2.47 35.24
C ILE A 565 29.74 2.65 34.83
N GLU A 566 30.15 2.04 33.71
CA GLU A 566 31.53 2.11 33.20
C GLU A 566 31.80 3.41 32.39
N THR A 567 33.09 3.78 32.27
CA THR A 567 33.59 4.93 31.48
C THR A 567 33.04 4.95 30.04
N ALA A 568 32.77 3.77 29.48
CA ALA A 568 32.29 3.59 28.12
C ALA A 568 30.90 4.21 27.87
N VAL A 569 30.05 4.32 28.90
CA VAL A 569 28.68 4.84 28.79
C VAL A 569 28.65 6.26 28.23
N PHE A 570 29.64 7.09 28.59
CA PHE A 570 29.75 8.49 28.19
C PHE A 570 30.73 8.73 27.02
N LYS A 571 31.24 7.67 26.37
CA LYS A 571 32.42 7.74 25.47
C LYS A 571 32.26 8.65 24.25
N TYR A 572 31.04 8.85 23.76
CA TYR A 572 30.75 9.60 22.53
C TYR A 572 29.97 10.89 22.75
N ASN A 573 29.82 11.30 24.02
CA ASN A 573 29.10 12.52 24.37
C ASN A 573 30.04 13.74 24.25
N LYS A 574 29.49 14.88 23.87
CA LYS A 574 30.20 16.16 23.84
C LYS A 574 30.31 16.71 25.27
N PRO A 575 31.38 17.43 25.65
CA PRO A 575 31.43 18.18 26.89
C PRO A 575 30.20 19.10 27.02
N GLY A 576 29.58 19.12 28.20
CA GLY A 576 28.35 19.88 28.46
C GLY A 576 27.07 19.36 27.76
N GLN A 577 27.07 18.14 27.20
CA GLN A 577 25.87 17.55 26.58
C GLN A 577 24.76 17.26 27.60
N PHE A 578 25.13 16.88 28.82
CA PHE A 578 24.21 16.72 29.94
C PHE A 578 24.35 17.89 30.91
N GLU A 579 23.25 18.57 31.22
CA GLU A 579 23.16 19.53 32.33
C GLU A 579 22.81 18.84 33.65
N SER A 580 22.20 17.65 33.59
CA SER A 580 21.74 16.90 34.76
C SER A 580 21.82 15.38 34.55
N ILE A 581 22.49 14.68 35.47
CA ILE A 581 22.61 13.22 35.48
C ILE A 581 22.00 12.71 36.78
N PHE A 582 20.94 11.90 36.71
CA PHE A 582 20.30 11.30 37.88
C PHE A 582 20.74 9.85 38.04
N LEU A 583 21.55 9.60 39.07
CA LEU A 583 22.01 8.28 39.49
C LEU A 583 20.98 7.60 40.40
N PRO A 584 20.84 6.26 40.34
CA PRO A 584 19.87 5.53 41.16
C PRO A 584 20.38 5.29 42.58
N PRO A 585 19.49 5.05 43.55
CA PRO A 585 19.86 4.78 44.95
C PRO A 585 20.59 3.43 45.16
N THR A 586 20.66 2.60 44.13
CA THR A 586 21.34 1.29 44.13
C THR A 586 22.77 1.35 43.62
N ILE A 587 23.26 2.53 43.24
CA ILE A 587 24.56 2.69 42.60
C ILE A 587 25.71 2.41 43.58
N LYS A 588 26.72 1.67 43.11
CA LYS A 588 27.92 1.30 43.88
C LYS A 588 29.18 1.84 43.23
N GLU A 589 29.27 1.71 41.90
CA GLU A 589 30.44 2.12 41.13
C GLU A 589 30.02 2.97 39.92
N VAL A 590 30.68 4.11 39.73
CA VAL A 590 30.46 5.01 38.58
C VAL A 590 31.79 5.56 38.10
N GLU A 591 32.11 5.27 36.85
CA GLU A 591 33.19 5.91 36.13
C GLU A 591 32.65 6.96 35.16
N LEU A 592 32.80 8.24 35.52
CA LEU A 592 32.52 9.36 34.64
C LEU A 592 33.77 9.75 33.85
N ASN A 593 33.57 10.25 32.63
CA ASN A 593 34.64 10.72 31.75
C ASN A 593 34.49 12.22 31.45
N TYR A 594 35.52 12.82 30.85
CA TYR A 594 35.61 14.26 30.52
C TYR A 594 34.40 14.91 29.82
N SER A 595 33.45 14.15 29.27
CA SER A 595 32.20 14.70 28.70
C SER A 595 31.11 14.98 29.75
N ALA A 596 31.22 14.40 30.95
CA ALA A 596 30.28 14.52 32.05
C ALA A 596 30.73 15.49 33.16
N ASP A 597 31.99 15.93 33.17
CA ASP A 597 32.60 16.78 34.21
C ASP A 597 31.80 18.08 34.50
N ASP A 598 31.20 18.67 33.46
CA ASP A 598 30.38 19.91 33.54
C ASP A 598 28.92 19.67 33.99
N ALA A 599 28.47 18.41 34.11
CA ALA A 599 27.09 18.09 34.43
C ALA A 599 26.79 18.19 35.94
N ASN A 600 25.59 18.62 36.30
CA ASN A 600 25.12 18.47 37.69
C ASN A 600 24.74 17.00 37.90
N VAL A 601 25.57 16.26 38.63
CA VAL A 601 25.29 14.87 39.00
C VAL A 601 24.46 14.86 40.28
N TYR A 602 23.25 14.31 40.19
CA TYR A 602 22.32 14.10 41.30
C TYR A 602 22.43 12.64 41.74
N CYS A 603 22.79 12.41 43.00
CA CYS A 603 22.88 11.07 43.57
C CYS A 603 22.17 11.03 44.93
N TYR A 604 21.36 9.99 45.12
CA TYR A 604 20.84 9.59 46.43
C TYR A 604 21.69 8.42 46.90
N ALA A 605 22.65 8.65 47.79
CA ALA A 605 23.60 7.62 48.20
C ALA A 605 23.40 7.24 49.68
N PRO A 606 23.10 5.97 50.00
CA PRO A 606 23.02 5.49 51.38
C PRO A 606 24.39 5.10 51.98
N GLU A 607 25.43 4.96 51.16
CA GLU A 607 26.77 4.49 51.58
C GLU A 607 27.83 5.37 50.90
N LEU A 608 28.71 6.03 51.66
CA LEU A 608 29.59 7.08 51.12
C LEU A 608 30.85 6.58 50.39
N GLU A 609 31.35 5.39 50.71
CA GLU A 609 32.50 4.79 50.00
C GLU A 609 32.23 4.71 48.48
N ASN A 610 30.98 4.44 48.09
CA ASN A 610 30.50 4.33 46.71
C ASN A 610 30.46 5.67 45.93
N VAL A 611 30.57 6.81 46.62
CA VAL A 611 30.39 8.16 46.03
C VAL A 611 31.71 8.93 45.93
N LYS A 612 32.78 8.44 46.57
CA LYS A 612 34.06 9.15 46.68
C LYS A 612 34.64 9.55 45.31
N ASP A 613 34.67 8.61 44.37
CA ASP A 613 35.13 8.84 43.00
C ASP A 613 34.25 9.82 42.21
N ILE A 614 32.96 9.90 42.54
CA ILE A 614 31.99 10.81 41.90
C ILE A 614 32.22 12.25 42.39
N ILE A 615 32.42 12.41 43.70
CA ILE A 615 32.72 13.69 44.36
C ILE A 615 34.07 14.26 43.88
N GLU A 616 35.08 13.41 43.67
CA GLU A 616 36.38 13.84 43.15
C GLU A 616 36.36 14.32 41.68
N LYS A 617 35.42 13.82 40.85
CA LYS A 617 35.45 13.99 39.39
C LYS A 617 34.41 14.94 38.82
N CYS A 618 33.33 15.27 39.54
CA CYS A 618 32.22 16.05 38.97
C CYS A 618 31.69 17.16 39.88
N ALA A 619 31.08 18.17 39.27
CA ALA A 619 30.46 19.32 39.93
C ALA A 619 29.11 18.96 40.60
N CYS A 620 29.12 17.97 41.49
CA CYS A 620 27.97 17.25 42.02
C CYS A 620 26.96 18.08 42.82
N LEU A 621 25.70 17.64 42.81
CA LEU A 621 24.65 18.04 43.74
C LEU A 621 24.26 16.82 44.59
N LEU A 622 24.72 16.76 45.84
CA LEU A 622 24.49 15.60 46.69
C LEU A 622 23.12 15.72 47.38
N VAL A 623 22.27 14.68 47.27
CA VAL A 623 20.96 14.63 47.92
C VAL A 623 20.97 13.61 49.06
N LEU A 624 21.22 14.11 50.27
CA LEU A 624 21.26 13.31 51.49
C LEU A 624 19.89 13.32 52.22
N PRO A 625 19.51 12.23 52.92
CA PRO A 625 18.38 12.24 53.84
C PRO A 625 18.58 13.24 54.99
N GLN A 626 17.48 13.72 55.56
CA GLN A 626 17.43 14.87 56.48
C GLN A 626 18.20 14.74 57.81
N TYR A 627 18.85 13.61 58.10
CA TYR A 627 19.65 13.40 59.32
C TYR A 627 21.06 14.01 59.20
N TYR A 628 21.10 15.32 58.94
CA TYR A 628 22.30 16.12 58.65
C TYR A 628 23.49 15.77 59.56
N ASP A 629 23.30 15.83 60.88
CA ASP A 629 24.37 15.60 61.85
C ASP A 629 24.87 14.14 61.84
N SER A 630 23.98 13.14 61.89
CA SER A 630 24.41 11.75 61.98
C SER A 630 24.99 11.22 60.67
N TYR A 631 24.51 11.69 59.52
CA TYR A 631 25.05 11.30 58.22
C TYR A 631 26.39 11.98 57.91
N LEU A 632 26.57 13.24 58.33
CA LEU A 632 27.85 13.93 58.19
C LEU A 632 28.91 13.33 59.12
N ASP A 633 28.57 13.06 60.39
CA ASP A 633 29.46 12.37 61.33
C ASP A 633 29.81 10.96 60.86
N GLN A 634 28.84 10.20 60.31
CA GLN A 634 29.08 8.88 59.73
C GLN A 634 29.95 8.95 58.46
N ALA A 635 29.71 9.92 57.57
CA ALA A 635 30.52 10.17 56.39
C ALA A 635 31.98 10.47 56.72
N VAL A 636 32.21 11.33 57.72
CA VAL A 636 33.55 11.66 58.23
C VAL A 636 34.20 10.41 58.84
N ALA A 637 33.45 9.63 59.63
CA ALA A 637 33.94 8.37 60.21
C ALA A 637 34.26 7.27 59.17
N GLU A 638 33.55 7.25 58.03
CA GLU A 638 33.79 6.37 56.88
C GLU A 638 34.89 6.90 55.92
N GLY A 639 35.55 8.02 56.26
CA GLY A 639 36.72 8.52 55.54
C GLY A 639 36.42 9.46 54.36
N ALA A 640 35.24 10.11 54.36
CA ALA A 640 34.90 11.20 53.44
C ALA A 640 35.38 12.60 53.91
N GLU A 641 36.08 12.67 55.06
CA GLU A 641 36.69 13.90 55.59
C GLU A 641 37.66 14.53 54.55
N GLY A 642 37.55 15.84 54.30
CA GLY A 642 38.33 16.53 53.26
C GLY A 642 37.80 16.36 51.82
N TYR A 643 36.80 15.51 51.59
CA TYR A 643 36.15 15.34 50.28
C TYR A 643 34.83 16.10 50.19
N LEU A 644 34.01 16.06 51.24
CA LEU A 644 32.79 16.84 51.33
C LEU A 644 33.07 18.35 51.30
N ASP A 645 34.20 18.79 51.87
CA ASP A 645 34.68 20.18 51.84
C ASP A 645 35.00 20.72 50.42
N LYS A 646 35.09 19.83 49.42
CA LYS A 646 35.28 20.21 48.01
C LYS A 646 33.96 20.50 47.30
N ILE A 647 32.82 20.07 47.87
CA ILE A 647 31.50 20.36 47.35
C ILE A 647 31.09 21.74 47.89
N PRO A 648 30.78 22.72 47.03
CA PRO A 648 30.29 24.03 47.50
C PRO A 648 29.04 23.89 48.38
N GLU A 649 28.92 24.67 49.45
CA GLU A 649 27.76 24.61 50.36
C GLU A 649 26.41 24.81 49.64
N ASP A 650 26.39 25.64 48.60
CA ASP A 650 25.22 25.90 47.74
C ASP A 650 24.85 24.71 46.83
N LYS A 651 25.65 23.63 46.83
CA LYS A 651 25.42 22.39 46.10
C LYS A 651 24.99 21.19 46.96
N PHE A 652 24.79 21.38 48.27
CA PHE A 652 24.07 20.38 49.08
C PHE A 652 22.57 20.66 49.06
N TYR A 653 21.76 19.66 48.68
CA TYR A 653 20.30 19.76 48.71
C TYR A 653 19.72 18.62 49.53
N PHE A 654 19.17 18.93 50.69
CA PHE A 654 18.46 17.97 51.55
C PHE A 654 16.98 17.96 51.15
N TYR A 655 16.41 16.77 50.97
CA TYR A 655 14.99 16.62 50.63
C TYR A 655 14.17 16.26 51.88
N ASP A 656 12.98 16.88 52.00
CA ASP A 656 11.91 16.48 52.93
C ASP A 656 10.99 15.50 52.18
N GLU A 657 10.75 14.32 52.77
CA GLU A 657 9.95 13.15 52.30
C GLU A 657 9.54 13.10 50.80
#